data_AF-A0A6G3SUQ2-F1
#
_entry.id   AF-A0A6G3SUQ2-F1
#
_cell.length_a   1.000
_cell.length_b   1.000
_cell.length_c   1.000
_cell.angle_alpha   90.00
_cell.angle_beta   90.00
_cell.angle_gamma   90.00
#
_symmetry.space_group_name_H-M   'P 1'
#
loop_
_entity.id
_entity.type
_entity.pdbx_description
1 polymer ?
#
loop_
_entity_poly.entity_id
_entity_poly.type
_entity_poly.pdbx_seq_one_letter_code
_entity_poly.pdbx_strand_id
1 'polypeptide(L)'
;MISPPSASAAECASSVATYVVGRTGSGGWLKRSVTKYVDWDPQGGGTAAPLSESADATGSLPLFSKVFTGGNGLIYESTNDDKLNVYKDETATGGPLLKLVKTHTAPWKRPVKIWSNGPTIYVVNHEGGIDLYTQSDPVNGTGTVVKARLAIPATDSAAVQAVAADDIWSVGSQVYMLTKGTVRAWTRTVAGLTLPRVVASGLTGAVQGWSPGPGTFYTTSNGEEDEGIVKSYTGSPFALANDEVLTGMAGQVMADTASCLAAPDADAKPFSAGIGEEADIPAASSEEAEPPAPSDAAVFSGTFTRGDGAPAGGLPVRLEATDVVPENGTAVTLPTLGETVTAADGTWSIPLPATLAPEVAQAAAENGGTVNAVATVAGTTTSGVAMAGVAHLSAAPVTAAPAARAQTAAVTAEPAAMEPVLATSGADEPTSLSDSTANPRDALYAQSWGSKLEAGLVDTVRDAPLPKRQDATGDLPNDDPYIVGGVNTASMAIVPMDGGCDRTKSEVIDKKIYYTTVGEAHAYWDAKATFDYDNKVSSQVETASKVGSKWTITGTLTLGSAIGSSTGYSNKGPYYAKQWKIPLQYTKTKETWQCGGKGKMTRYVIKPGKYTVPSGGATGKYGKDVRNLDGARYLKSPKKNRAYVTAGSYFQLSKNSSIKWSGAVSAFGVSLGGSTTYDKDHRQRITAGNRTNSKHYIWGAKDRVSGKPGVFYSY
;
A
#
# COMPACT_ATOMS: atom_id res chain seq x y z
N MET A 1 -61.66 -26.16 10.45
CA MET A 1 -60.30 -26.40 10.99
C MET A 1 -59.32 -25.81 10.00
N ILE A 2 -58.72 -24.68 10.33
CA ILE A 2 -57.70 -24.01 9.50
C ILE A 2 -56.37 -24.60 9.92
N SER A 3 -55.69 -25.30 9.01
CA SER A 3 -54.32 -25.78 9.23
C SER A 3 -53.40 -24.59 9.50
N PRO A 4 -52.49 -24.68 10.49
CA PRO A 4 -51.48 -23.64 10.67
C PRO A 4 -50.58 -23.59 9.42
N PRO A 5 -50.13 -22.39 9.01
CA PRO A 5 -49.16 -22.28 7.94
C PRO A 5 -47.89 -23.03 8.35
N SER A 6 -47.47 -23.96 7.50
CA SER A 6 -46.16 -24.60 7.57
C SER A 6 -45.08 -23.53 7.67
N ALA A 7 -44.24 -23.59 8.71
CA ALA A 7 -43.07 -22.74 8.85
C ALA A 7 -42.25 -22.80 7.56
N SER A 8 -42.07 -21.66 6.89
CA SER A 8 -41.17 -21.55 5.76
C SER A 8 -39.78 -22.01 6.20
N ALA A 9 -39.20 -22.98 5.51
CA ALA A 9 -37.79 -23.32 5.69
C ALA A 9 -36.96 -22.03 5.55
N ALA A 10 -36.06 -21.78 6.50
CA ALA A 10 -35.19 -20.62 6.44
C ALA A 10 -34.40 -20.68 5.12
N GLU A 11 -34.53 -19.64 4.29
CA GLU A 11 -33.78 -19.51 3.04
C GLU A 11 -32.29 -19.42 3.36
N CYS A 12 -31.46 -20.21 2.69
CA CYS A 12 -30.03 -20.25 2.98
C CYS A 12 -29.37 -18.93 2.62
N ALA A 13 -28.42 -18.48 3.45
CA ALA A 13 -27.78 -17.19 3.26
C ALA A 13 -26.77 -17.24 2.11
N SER A 14 -26.93 -16.34 1.15
CA SER A 14 -25.96 -16.12 0.06
C SER A 14 -24.89 -15.09 0.42
N SER A 15 -25.07 -14.34 1.51
CA SER A 15 -24.05 -13.42 2.02
C SER A 15 -24.06 -13.35 3.54
N VAL A 16 -22.91 -13.06 4.13
CA VAL A 16 -22.71 -13.01 5.59
C VAL A 16 -21.86 -11.81 5.98
N ALA A 17 -22.26 -11.10 7.03
CA ALA A 17 -21.49 -9.98 7.57
C ALA A 17 -20.27 -10.48 8.33
N THR A 18 -19.11 -9.90 8.04
CA THR A 18 -17.85 -10.09 8.76
C THR A 18 -17.41 -8.75 9.32
N TYR A 19 -16.88 -8.72 10.54
CA TYR A 19 -16.47 -7.53 11.25
C TYR A 19 -15.02 -7.66 11.65
N VAL A 20 -14.24 -6.60 11.47
CA VAL A 20 -12.83 -6.56 11.82
C VAL A 20 -12.60 -5.45 12.82
N VAL A 21 -12.03 -5.79 13.98
CA VAL A 21 -11.70 -4.85 15.05
C VAL A 21 -10.20 -4.54 15.01
N GLY A 22 -9.85 -3.41 14.39
CA GLY A 22 -8.46 -2.97 14.15
C GLY A 22 -8.02 -1.80 15.03
N ARG A 23 -6.74 -1.42 14.95
CA ARG A 23 -6.24 -0.20 15.60
C ARG A 23 -6.71 1.05 14.82
N THR A 24 -6.99 2.15 15.54
CA THR A 24 -7.29 3.43 14.88
C THR A 24 -6.00 4.07 14.38
N GLY A 25 -5.91 4.34 13.08
CA GLY A 25 -4.84 5.12 12.48
C GLY A 25 -5.00 6.59 12.86
N SER A 26 -4.15 7.07 13.78
CA SER A 26 -4.02 8.45 14.27
C SER A 26 -5.17 8.99 15.17
N GLY A 27 -4.82 9.37 16.41
CA GLY A 27 -5.63 10.25 17.27
C GLY A 27 -6.39 9.63 18.45
N GLY A 28 -6.48 8.30 18.56
CA GLY A 28 -7.26 7.63 19.61
C GLY A 28 -6.55 6.45 20.26
N TRP A 29 -5.49 6.69 21.04
CA TRP A 29 -4.70 5.63 21.69
C TRP A 29 -5.49 4.69 22.62
N LEU A 30 -6.74 5.01 22.96
CA LEU A 30 -7.66 4.18 23.76
C LEU A 30 -8.82 3.56 22.95
N LYS A 31 -8.81 3.67 21.62
CA LYS A 31 -9.92 3.23 20.76
C LYS A 31 -9.44 2.33 19.61
N ARG A 32 -10.28 1.37 19.25
CA ARG A 32 -10.19 0.51 18.07
C ARG A 32 -11.29 0.86 17.08
N SER A 33 -11.01 0.68 15.80
CA SER A 33 -12.00 0.76 14.74
C SER A 33 -12.72 -0.59 14.62
N VAL A 34 -13.98 -0.57 14.23
CA VAL A 34 -14.73 -1.74 13.79
C VAL A 34 -15.12 -1.49 12.35
N THR A 35 -14.69 -2.33 11.43
CA THR A 35 -15.02 -2.23 10.00
C THR A 35 -15.84 -3.44 9.59
N LYS A 36 -16.95 -3.21 8.87
CA LYS A 36 -17.77 -4.30 8.31
C LYS A 36 -17.30 -4.65 6.89
N TYR A 37 -17.18 -5.94 6.68
CA TYR A 37 -17.02 -6.61 5.40
C TYR A 37 -18.27 -7.44 5.10
N VAL A 38 -18.57 -7.62 3.82
CA VAL A 38 -19.60 -8.54 3.35
C VAL A 38 -18.90 -9.70 2.64
N ASP A 39 -19.10 -10.90 3.18
CA ASP A 39 -18.79 -12.15 2.49
C ASP A 39 -19.95 -12.44 1.53
N TRP A 40 -19.71 -12.24 0.23
CA TRP A 40 -20.73 -12.44 -0.80
C TRP A 40 -20.75 -13.87 -1.37
N ASP A 41 -19.71 -14.66 -1.11
CA ASP A 41 -19.66 -16.06 -1.53
C ASP A 41 -19.21 -16.96 -0.37
N PRO A 42 -19.96 -16.98 0.75
CA PRO A 42 -19.59 -17.77 1.92
C PRO A 42 -19.62 -19.28 1.63
N GLN A 43 -20.47 -19.73 0.69
CA GLN A 43 -20.53 -21.15 0.31
C GLN A 43 -19.29 -21.57 -0.49
N GLY A 44 -18.88 -20.77 -1.48
CA GLY A 44 -17.70 -21.03 -2.31
C GLY A 44 -16.38 -20.61 -1.67
N GLY A 45 -16.40 -20.04 -0.46
CA GLY A 45 -15.20 -19.56 0.23
C GLY A 45 -14.59 -18.33 -0.43
N GLY A 46 -15.43 -17.43 -0.96
CA GLY A 46 -15.01 -16.21 -1.61
C GLY A 46 -14.38 -16.43 -3.00
N THR A 47 -14.71 -17.52 -3.69
CA THR A 47 -14.16 -17.83 -5.02
C THR A 47 -14.93 -17.10 -6.13
N ALA A 48 -16.24 -16.90 -5.95
CA ALA A 48 -17.08 -16.13 -6.85
C ALA A 48 -17.07 -14.61 -6.56
N ALA A 49 -16.71 -14.20 -5.34
CA ALA A 49 -16.53 -12.80 -4.93
C ALA A 49 -15.73 -12.72 -3.62
N PRO A 50 -14.80 -11.76 -3.46
CA PRO A 50 -14.02 -11.64 -2.23
C PRO A 50 -14.85 -11.05 -1.09
N LEU A 51 -14.25 -11.05 0.10
CA LEU A 51 -14.70 -10.20 1.20
C LEU A 51 -14.60 -8.73 0.79
N SER A 52 -15.73 -8.03 0.77
CA SER A 52 -15.80 -6.63 0.32
C SER A 52 -16.03 -5.69 1.50
N GLU A 53 -15.25 -4.62 1.61
CA GLU A 53 -15.47 -3.58 2.62
C GLU A 53 -16.78 -2.84 2.35
N SER A 54 -17.60 -2.63 3.39
CA SER A 54 -18.82 -1.84 3.27
C SER A 54 -18.50 -0.35 3.45
N ALA A 55 -18.76 0.47 2.42
CA ALA A 55 -18.28 1.86 2.31
C ALA A 55 -18.51 2.74 3.55
N ASP A 56 -19.62 2.56 4.27
CA ASP A 56 -20.04 3.47 5.34
C ASP A 56 -20.23 2.78 6.70
N ALA A 57 -19.65 1.59 6.87
CA ALA A 57 -19.83 0.77 8.05
C ALA A 57 -18.54 0.73 8.88
N THR A 58 -18.15 1.88 9.46
CA THR A 58 -17.12 1.94 10.50
C THR A 58 -17.69 2.42 11.83
N GLY A 59 -17.23 1.81 12.92
CA GLY A 59 -17.56 2.17 14.29
C GLY A 59 -16.29 2.25 15.14
N SER A 60 -16.43 2.65 16.40
CA SER A 60 -15.30 2.65 17.34
C SER A 60 -15.69 2.06 18.68
N LEU A 61 -14.79 1.23 19.22
CA LEU A 61 -14.90 0.59 20.52
C LEU A 61 -13.65 0.89 21.37
N PRO A 62 -13.73 0.81 22.70
CA PRO A 62 -12.58 0.84 23.60
C PRO A 62 -11.50 -0.21 23.25
N LEU A 63 -10.25 0.16 23.50
CA LEU A 63 -9.06 -0.65 23.15
C LEU A 63 -9.01 -2.00 23.88
N PHE A 64 -9.38 -2.04 25.17
CA PHE A 64 -9.13 -3.22 26.01
C PHE A 64 -10.34 -4.15 26.19
N SER A 65 -11.47 -3.85 25.55
CA SER A 65 -12.68 -4.69 25.65
C SER A 65 -12.53 -6.00 24.86
N LYS A 66 -13.24 -7.06 25.27
CA LYS A 66 -13.41 -8.26 24.42
C LYS A 66 -14.63 -8.11 23.55
N VAL A 67 -14.49 -8.37 22.26
CA VAL A 67 -15.57 -8.17 21.28
C VAL A 67 -15.83 -9.49 20.56
N PHE A 68 -17.11 -9.82 20.36
CA PHE A 68 -17.55 -11.03 19.69
C PHE A 68 -18.96 -10.84 19.10
N THR A 69 -19.30 -11.57 18.04
CA THR A 69 -20.62 -11.51 17.38
C THR A 69 -21.63 -12.46 18.02
N GLY A 70 -22.87 -11.99 18.18
CA GLY A 70 -24.04 -12.79 18.57
C GLY A 70 -24.77 -13.46 17.41
N GLY A 71 -24.35 -13.23 16.18
CA GLY A 71 -25.16 -13.47 14.99
C GLY A 71 -26.29 -12.44 14.83
N ASN A 72 -26.98 -12.50 13.69
CA ASN A 72 -28.06 -11.57 13.34
C ASN A 72 -27.64 -10.09 13.44
N GLY A 73 -26.39 -9.73 13.16
CA GLY A 73 -25.88 -8.37 13.26
C GLY A 73 -25.72 -7.86 14.70
N LEU A 74 -25.69 -8.73 15.70
CA LEU A 74 -25.40 -8.34 17.08
C LEU A 74 -23.90 -8.37 17.35
N ILE A 75 -23.37 -7.30 17.93
CA ILE A 75 -21.97 -7.19 18.35
C ILE A 75 -21.94 -6.97 19.86
N TYR A 76 -21.31 -7.90 20.58
CA TYR A 76 -21.13 -7.82 22.03
C TYR A 76 -19.77 -7.24 22.37
N GLU A 77 -19.76 -6.31 23.33
CA GLU A 77 -18.56 -5.77 23.94
C GLU A 77 -18.56 -6.05 25.44
N SER A 78 -17.66 -6.94 25.89
CA SER A 78 -17.36 -7.15 27.30
C SER A 78 -16.25 -6.19 27.73
N THR A 79 -16.61 -5.18 28.50
CA THR A 79 -15.70 -4.16 29.03
C THR A 79 -14.90 -4.67 30.24
N ASN A 80 -13.84 -3.96 30.61
CA ASN A 80 -13.07 -4.24 31.82
C ASN A 80 -13.80 -3.83 33.11
N ASP A 81 -14.83 -2.98 33.03
CA ASP A 81 -15.66 -2.55 34.16
C ASP A 81 -16.86 -3.48 34.38
N ASP A 82 -16.75 -4.73 33.93
CA ASP A 82 -17.78 -5.77 34.08
C ASP A 82 -19.15 -5.38 33.49
N LYS A 83 -19.14 -4.62 32.39
CA LYS A 83 -20.33 -4.36 31.56
C LYS A 83 -20.28 -5.17 30.28
N LEU A 84 -21.44 -5.63 29.84
CA LEU A 84 -21.67 -6.21 28.51
C LEU A 84 -22.56 -5.25 27.72
N ASN A 85 -21.97 -4.51 26.79
CA ASN A 85 -22.72 -3.70 25.83
C ASN A 85 -23.12 -4.58 24.64
N VAL A 86 -24.34 -4.40 24.18
CA VAL A 86 -24.92 -5.10 23.03
C VAL A 86 -25.23 -4.06 21.97
N TYR A 87 -24.54 -4.16 20.84
CA TYR A 87 -24.75 -3.32 19.67
C TYR A 87 -25.50 -4.08 18.58
N LYS A 88 -26.28 -3.36 17.78
CA LYS A 88 -26.91 -3.86 16.55
C LYS A 88 -26.32 -3.11 15.36
N ASP A 89 -25.92 -3.88 14.35
CA ASP A 89 -25.60 -3.41 13.02
C ASP A 89 -26.88 -3.04 12.28
N GLU A 90 -27.08 -1.73 12.06
CA GLU A 90 -28.21 -1.21 11.29
C GLU A 90 -27.79 -0.66 9.91
N THR A 91 -26.57 -0.98 9.42
CA THR A 91 -26.08 -0.39 8.17
C THR A 91 -26.90 -0.82 6.95
N ALA A 92 -27.51 -2.00 6.99
CA ALA A 92 -28.42 -2.47 5.95
C ALA A 92 -29.68 -1.60 5.81
N THR A 93 -30.07 -0.89 6.87
CA THR A 93 -31.22 0.04 6.89
C THR A 93 -30.78 1.51 6.89
N GLY A 94 -29.50 1.79 6.59
CA GLY A 94 -28.93 3.15 6.60
C GLY A 94 -28.63 3.70 8.00
N GLY A 95 -28.69 2.87 9.04
CA GLY A 95 -28.30 3.21 10.41
C GLY A 95 -26.80 2.99 10.70
N PRO A 96 -26.34 3.27 11.93
CA PRO A 96 -24.94 3.10 12.29
C PRO A 96 -24.56 1.62 12.48
N LEU A 97 -23.26 1.30 12.28
CA LEU A 97 -22.71 -0.04 12.53
C LEU A 97 -22.82 -0.47 14.00
N LEU A 98 -22.65 0.48 14.93
CA LEU A 98 -22.66 0.22 16.37
C LEU A 98 -23.79 0.99 17.04
N LYS A 99 -25.05 0.57 16.82
CA LYS A 99 -26.17 1.09 17.61
C LYS A 99 -26.26 0.37 18.94
N LEU A 100 -26.02 1.07 20.05
CA LEU A 100 -26.18 0.48 21.38
C LEU A 100 -27.66 0.15 21.61
N VAL A 101 -27.96 -1.13 21.87
CA VAL A 101 -29.31 -1.61 22.16
C VAL A 101 -29.50 -1.83 23.65
N LYS A 102 -28.51 -2.41 24.32
CA LYS A 102 -28.59 -2.73 25.75
C LYS A 102 -27.22 -2.75 26.41
N THR A 103 -27.16 -2.39 27.68
CA THR A 103 -26.02 -2.63 28.55
C THR A 103 -26.45 -3.52 29.72
N HIS A 104 -25.75 -4.63 29.91
CA HIS A 104 -25.91 -5.52 31.07
C HIS A 104 -24.71 -5.39 32.01
N THR A 105 -24.89 -5.83 33.26
CA THR A 105 -23.77 -6.30 34.06
C THR A 105 -23.28 -7.61 33.46
N ALA A 106 -22.00 -7.70 33.11
CA ALA A 106 -21.41 -8.92 32.62
C ALA A 106 -21.50 -10.01 33.71
N PRO A 107 -22.10 -11.17 33.43
CA PRO A 107 -22.26 -12.23 34.43
C PRO A 107 -20.97 -13.03 34.66
N TRP A 108 -19.91 -12.71 33.93
CA TRP A 108 -18.56 -13.27 34.06
C TRP A 108 -17.55 -12.21 34.47
N LYS A 109 -16.42 -12.63 35.04
CA LYS A 109 -15.28 -11.77 35.39
C LYS A 109 -14.03 -12.24 34.63
N ARG A 110 -13.33 -11.29 33.99
CA ARG A 110 -12.01 -11.48 33.35
C ARG A 110 -11.90 -12.78 32.52
N PRO A 111 -12.73 -12.94 31.46
CA PRO A 111 -12.76 -14.17 30.68
C PRO A 111 -11.46 -14.36 29.91
N VAL A 112 -10.95 -15.60 29.87
CA VAL A 112 -9.77 -15.97 29.06
C VAL A 112 -10.11 -15.90 27.57
N LYS A 113 -11.22 -16.53 27.17
CA LYS A 113 -11.80 -16.48 25.82
C LYS A 113 -13.32 -16.36 25.90
N ILE A 114 -13.93 -15.77 24.87
CA ILE A 114 -15.37 -15.61 24.75
C ILE A 114 -15.79 -15.71 23.29
N TRP A 115 -16.88 -16.44 23.03
CA TRP A 115 -17.52 -16.52 21.71
C TRP A 115 -19.00 -16.87 21.86
N SER A 116 -19.77 -16.79 20.79
CA SER A 116 -21.16 -17.23 20.77
C SER A 116 -21.50 -18.09 19.57
N ASN A 117 -22.66 -18.75 19.67
CA ASN A 117 -23.29 -19.50 18.59
C ASN A 117 -24.81 -19.47 18.81
N GLY A 118 -25.50 -18.69 17.97
CA GLY A 118 -26.90 -18.36 18.16
C GLY A 118 -27.15 -17.78 19.57
N PRO A 119 -28.10 -18.34 20.36
CA PRO A 119 -28.42 -17.82 21.69
C PRO A 119 -27.37 -18.12 22.77
N THR A 120 -26.39 -18.97 22.50
CA THR A 120 -25.43 -19.43 23.53
C THR A 120 -24.15 -18.63 23.48
N ILE A 121 -23.72 -18.11 24.63
CA ILE A 121 -22.43 -17.46 24.84
C ILE A 121 -21.56 -18.40 25.67
N TYR A 122 -20.35 -18.68 25.19
CA TYR A 122 -19.37 -19.53 25.84
C TYR A 122 -18.26 -18.67 26.42
N VAL A 123 -17.89 -18.96 27.67
CA VAL A 123 -16.88 -18.20 28.39
C VAL A 123 -15.89 -19.14 29.02
N VAL A 124 -14.63 -19.09 28.56
CA VAL A 124 -13.53 -19.74 29.29
C VAL A 124 -13.22 -18.85 30.49
N ASN A 125 -13.55 -19.33 31.68
CA ASN A 125 -13.35 -18.59 32.91
C ASN A 125 -11.88 -18.62 33.35
N HIS A 126 -11.54 -17.82 34.35
CA HIS A 126 -10.16 -17.72 34.85
C HIS A 126 -9.62 -19.01 35.50
N GLU A 127 -10.51 -19.94 35.88
CA GLU A 127 -10.15 -21.27 36.40
C GLU A 127 -9.91 -22.29 35.29
N GLY A 128 -10.14 -21.91 34.02
CA GLY A 128 -9.94 -22.74 32.84
C GLY A 128 -11.14 -23.60 32.44
N GLY A 129 -12.27 -23.51 33.14
CA GLY A 129 -13.54 -24.15 32.76
C GLY A 129 -14.31 -23.35 31.72
N ILE A 130 -15.29 -23.97 31.04
CA ILE A 130 -16.18 -23.29 30.08
C ILE A 130 -17.56 -23.12 30.72
N ASP A 131 -17.89 -21.88 31.06
CA ASP A 131 -19.24 -21.48 31.46
C ASP A 131 -20.10 -21.19 30.23
N LEU A 132 -21.38 -21.57 30.29
CA LEU A 132 -22.35 -21.28 29.24
C LEU A 132 -23.38 -20.28 29.75
N TYR A 133 -23.74 -19.33 28.90
CA TYR A 133 -24.80 -18.35 29.13
C TYR A 133 -25.78 -18.35 27.97
N THR A 134 -27.03 -17.99 28.22
CA THR A 134 -28.08 -17.90 27.21
C THR A 134 -28.63 -16.50 27.14
N GLN A 135 -28.70 -15.95 25.93
CA GLN A 135 -29.40 -14.70 25.61
C GLN A 135 -30.85 -15.04 25.25
N SER A 136 -31.81 -14.45 25.96
CA SER A 136 -33.23 -14.75 25.78
C SER A 136 -33.85 -14.13 24.52
N ASP A 137 -33.23 -13.08 23.98
CA ASP A 137 -33.61 -12.45 22.70
C ASP A 137 -32.36 -12.28 21.81
N PRO A 138 -31.91 -13.36 21.16
CA PRO A 138 -30.68 -13.36 20.35
C PRO A 138 -30.85 -12.70 18.97
N VAL A 139 -32.05 -12.23 18.63
CA VAL A 139 -32.32 -11.55 17.36
C VAL A 139 -32.15 -10.04 17.51
N ASN A 140 -32.68 -9.46 18.59
CA ASN A 140 -32.60 -8.01 18.82
C ASN A 140 -31.59 -7.64 19.91
N GLY A 141 -31.14 -8.60 20.74
CA GLY A 141 -30.16 -8.35 21.79
C GLY A 141 -30.73 -7.58 22.99
N THR A 142 -32.05 -7.45 23.10
CA THR A 142 -32.71 -6.70 24.19
C THR A 142 -32.99 -7.55 25.44
N GLY A 143 -32.83 -8.86 25.31
CA GLY A 143 -33.16 -9.86 26.33
C GLY A 143 -32.16 -9.94 27.48
N THR A 144 -32.35 -10.89 28.38
CA THR A 144 -31.46 -11.13 29.52
C THR A 144 -30.40 -12.19 29.21
N VAL A 145 -29.21 -12.02 29.76
CA VAL A 145 -28.13 -13.02 29.72
C VAL A 145 -28.09 -13.78 31.04
N VAL A 146 -28.36 -15.09 31.01
CA VAL A 146 -28.44 -15.93 32.20
C VAL A 146 -27.47 -17.11 32.11
N LYS A 147 -26.80 -17.45 33.21
CA LYS A 147 -25.90 -18.60 33.28
C LYS A 147 -26.70 -19.91 33.16
N ALA A 148 -26.28 -20.78 32.24
CA ALA A 148 -26.84 -22.12 32.12
C ALA A 148 -26.44 -22.97 33.34
N ARG A 149 -27.27 -23.96 33.69
CA ARG A 149 -26.97 -24.87 34.81
C ARG A 149 -25.76 -25.77 34.57
N LEU A 150 -25.47 -26.06 33.29
CA LEU A 150 -24.38 -26.94 32.90
C LEU A 150 -23.15 -26.09 32.54
N ALA A 151 -21.99 -26.46 33.08
CA ALA A 151 -20.68 -25.94 32.72
C ALA A 151 -19.74 -27.10 32.38
N ILE A 152 -18.71 -26.84 31.57
CA ILE A 152 -17.67 -27.82 31.26
C ILE A 152 -16.52 -27.59 32.24
N PRO A 153 -16.18 -28.56 33.10
CA PRO A 153 -15.18 -28.36 34.14
C PRO A 153 -13.78 -28.18 33.55
N ALA A 154 -12.89 -27.49 34.28
CA ALA A 154 -11.52 -27.22 33.84
C ALA A 154 -10.68 -28.49 33.59
N THR A 155 -11.07 -29.62 34.20
CA THR A 155 -10.44 -30.93 34.00
C THR A 155 -10.88 -31.63 32.70
N ASP A 156 -11.91 -31.13 32.02
CA ASP A 156 -12.36 -31.68 30.75
C ASP A 156 -11.34 -31.39 29.65
N SER A 157 -11.06 -32.39 28.82
CA SER A 157 -10.13 -32.27 27.69
C SER A 157 -10.48 -31.12 26.73
N ALA A 158 -11.76 -30.80 26.56
CA ALA A 158 -12.22 -29.70 25.72
C ALA A 158 -11.89 -28.35 26.35
N ALA A 159 -12.03 -28.22 27.68
CA ALA A 159 -11.71 -27.01 28.42
C ALA A 159 -10.19 -26.74 28.42
N VAL A 160 -9.39 -27.79 28.66
CA VAL A 160 -7.91 -27.70 28.57
C VAL A 160 -7.46 -27.25 27.18
N GLN A 161 -8.03 -27.82 26.11
CA GLN A 161 -7.68 -27.40 24.75
C GLN A 161 -8.21 -26.00 24.41
N ALA A 162 -9.36 -25.60 24.92
CA ALA A 162 -9.87 -24.24 24.73
C ALA A 162 -8.92 -23.19 25.33
N VAL A 163 -8.34 -23.46 26.51
CA VAL A 163 -7.34 -22.57 27.12
C VAL A 163 -6.08 -22.45 26.25
N ALA A 164 -5.62 -23.56 25.64
CA ALA A 164 -4.40 -23.61 24.84
C ALA A 164 -4.58 -23.20 23.37
N ALA A 165 -5.82 -23.06 22.89
CA ALA A 165 -6.10 -22.72 21.49
C ALA A 165 -5.58 -21.33 21.15
N ASP A 166 -5.17 -21.11 19.91
CA ASP A 166 -4.90 -19.77 19.38
C ASP A 166 -6.24 -19.02 19.23
N ASP A 167 -7.25 -19.70 18.67
CA ASP A 167 -8.59 -19.14 18.48
C ASP A 167 -9.71 -20.19 18.55
N ILE A 168 -10.94 -19.74 18.85
CA ILE A 168 -12.13 -20.59 18.99
C ILE A 168 -13.34 -19.91 18.36
N TRP A 169 -14.05 -20.64 17.52
CA TRP A 169 -15.34 -20.21 16.96
C TRP A 169 -16.32 -21.37 16.90
N SER A 170 -17.56 -21.10 16.52
CA SER A 170 -18.61 -22.12 16.46
C SER A 170 -19.60 -21.82 15.36
N VAL A 171 -20.14 -22.89 14.76
CA VAL A 171 -21.25 -22.79 13.82
C VAL A 171 -22.11 -24.06 13.90
N GLY A 172 -23.43 -23.88 13.98
CA GLY A 172 -24.36 -24.99 14.14
C GLY A 172 -24.06 -25.81 15.40
N SER A 173 -23.78 -27.09 15.26
CA SER A 173 -23.41 -27.97 16.38
C SER A 173 -21.90 -28.10 16.59
N GLN A 174 -21.06 -27.41 15.81
CA GLN A 174 -19.61 -27.60 15.86
C GLN A 174 -18.94 -26.43 16.58
N VAL A 175 -17.97 -26.76 17.43
CA VAL A 175 -17.00 -25.84 18.03
C VAL A 175 -15.64 -26.15 17.43
N TYR A 176 -15.00 -25.16 16.81
CA TYR A 176 -13.70 -25.30 16.19
C TYR A 176 -12.64 -24.65 17.07
N MET A 177 -11.51 -25.34 17.24
CA MET A 177 -10.36 -24.83 17.97
C MET A 177 -9.15 -24.88 17.03
N LEU A 178 -8.53 -23.72 16.81
CA LEU A 178 -7.28 -23.57 16.08
C LEU A 178 -6.12 -23.68 17.08
N THR A 179 -5.14 -24.51 16.80
CA THR A 179 -3.92 -24.62 17.59
C THR A 179 -2.74 -24.93 16.69
N LYS A 180 -1.77 -24.02 16.61
CA LYS A 180 -0.53 -24.14 15.82
C LYS A 180 -0.80 -24.64 14.40
N GLY A 181 -1.74 -23.99 13.71
CA GLY A 181 -2.11 -24.32 12.32
C GLY A 181 -2.90 -25.63 12.13
N THR A 182 -3.46 -26.19 13.21
CA THR A 182 -4.37 -27.35 13.16
C THR A 182 -5.75 -26.97 13.68
N VAL A 183 -6.80 -27.30 12.93
CA VAL A 183 -8.20 -27.08 13.33
C VAL A 183 -8.81 -28.40 13.78
N ARG A 184 -9.32 -28.42 15.01
CA ARG A 184 -10.08 -29.53 15.59
C ARG A 184 -11.53 -29.15 15.75
N ALA A 185 -12.43 -30.01 15.28
CA ALA A 185 -13.87 -29.85 15.43
C ALA A 185 -14.40 -30.72 16.58
N TRP A 186 -15.11 -30.10 17.51
CA TRP A 186 -15.82 -30.72 18.62
C TRP A 186 -17.32 -30.60 18.37
N THR A 187 -18.07 -31.68 18.55
CA THR A 187 -19.54 -31.61 18.43
C THR A 187 -20.13 -31.22 19.78
N ARG A 188 -20.95 -30.17 19.80
CA ARG A 188 -21.75 -29.77 20.96
C ARG A 188 -22.95 -30.70 21.11
N THR A 189 -23.06 -31.31 22.28
CA THR A 189 -24.21 -32.10 22.73
C THR A 189 -24.84 -31.44 23.95
N VAL A 190 -25.95 -31.97 24.45
CA VAL A 190 -26.53 -31.51 25.72
C VAL A 190 -25.55 -31.74 26.88
N ALA A 191 -24.81 -32.85 26.87
CA ALA A 191 -23.93 -33.26 27.98
C ALA A 191 -22.56 -32.54 28.00
N GLY A 192 -22.10 -31.97 26.88
CA GLY A 192 -20.75 -31.40 26.79
C GLY A 192 -20.28 -31.24 25.36
N LEU A 193 -18.97 -31.31 25.17
CA LEU A 193 -18.31 -31.39 23.85
C LEU A 193 -17.78 -32.81 23.65
N THR A 194 -18.01 -33.40 22.47
CA THR A 194 -17.53 -34.75 22.14
C THR A 194 -16.03 -34.77 21.86
N LEU A 195 -15.40 -35.95 21.86
CA LEU A 195 -14.02 -36.08 21.38
C LEU A 195 -13.80 -35.39 20.01
N PRO A 196 -12.67 -34.69 19.83
CA PRO A 196 -12.43 -33.88 18.65
C PRO A 196 -11.97 -34.72 17.46
N ARG A 197 -12.27 -34.25 16.25
CA ARG A 197 -11.61 -34.70 15.01
C ARG A 197 -10.77 -33.58 14.40
N VAL A 198 -9.62 -33.92 13.82
CA VAL A 198 -8.86 -32.97 13.00
C VAL A 198 -9.60 -32.78 11.69
N VAL A 199 -9.91 -31.53 11.33
CA VAL A 199 -10.64 -31.20 10.11
C VAL A 199 -9.81 -30.41 9.11
N ALA A 200 -8.71 -29.79 9.57
CA ALA A 200 -7.69 -29.18 8.75
C ALA A 200 -6.35 -29.14 9.49
N SER A 201 -5.24 -29.18 8.76
CA SER A 201 -3.88 -29.11 9.31
C SER A 201 -2.93 -28.50 8.29
N GLY A 202 -1.72 -28.11 8.71
CA GLY A 202 -0.75 -27.45 7.82
C GLY A 202 -1.10 -26.00 7.50
N LEU A 203 -1.93 -25.35 8.33
CA LEU A 203 -2.33 -23.95 8.18
C LEU A 203 -1.22 -23.03 8.72
N THR A 204 -0.07 -23.02 8.05
CA THR A 204 1.11 -22.26 8.48
C THR A 204 0.79 -20.76 8.61
N GLY A 205 1.11 -20.18 9.76
CA GLY A 205 0.89 -18.77 10.05
C GLY A 205 -0.55 -18.41 10.41
N ALA A 206 -1.52 -19.34 10.33
CA ALA A 206 -2.89 -19.06 10.76
C ALA A 206 -2.94 -18.89 12.29
N VAL A 207 -3.49 -17.76 12.72
CA VAL A 207 -3.61 -17.37 14.14
C VAL A 207 -5.05 -17.12 14.56
N GLN A 208 -5.96 -16.93 13.61
CA GLN A 208 -7.38 -16.76 13.85
C GLN A 208 -8.21 -17.49 12.80
N GLY A 209 -9.41 -17.96 13.16
CA GLY A 209 -10.35 -18.59 12.23
C GLY A 209 -11.82 -18.25 12.52
N TRP A 210 -12.66 -18.29 11.49
CA TRP A 210 -14.10 -18.10 11.62
C TRP A 210 -14.87 -18.88 10.55
N SER A 211 -16.15 -19.09 10.77
CA SER A 211 -17.05 -19.75 9.80
C SER A 211 -18.29 -18.91 9.59
N PRO A 212 -18.60 -18.49 8.35
CA PRO A 212 -19.86 -17.79 8.05
C PRO A 212 -21.07 -18.73 8.13
N GLY A 213 -20.85 -20.05 8.05
CA GLY A 213 -21.88 -21.08 8.02
C GLY A 213 -21.26 -22.48 7.96
N PRO A 214 -22.06 -23.54 8.00
CA PRO A 214 -21.57 -24.91 7.87
C PRO A 214 -20.86 -25.14 6.53
N GLY A 215 -19.77 -25.91 6.53
CA GLY A 215 -19.08 -26.32 5.29
C GLY A 215 -18.02 -25.35 4.76
N THR A 216 -17.84 -24.19 5.43
CA THR A 216 -16.78 -23.22 5.12
C THR A 216 -16.11 -22.69 6.40
N PHE A 217 -14.80 -22.50 6.37
CA PHE A 217 -14.12 -21.63 7.32
C PHE A 217 -13.04 -20.80 6.63
N TYR A 218 -12.71 -19.68 7.25
CA TYR A 218 -11.60 -18.82 6.85
C TYR A 218 -10.55 -18.81 7.94
N THR A 219 -9.32 -18.49 7.53
CA THR A 219 -8.23 -18.16 8.45
C THR A 219 -7.59 -16.87 8.03
N THR A 220 -7.03 -16.16 9.00
CA THR A 220 -6.11 -15.06 8.73
C THR A 220 -4.77 -15.32 9.41
N SER A 221 -3.70 -14.82 8.81
CA SER A 221 -2.34 -14.85 9.38
C SER A 221 -2.10 -13.79 10.45
N ASN A 222 -3.15 -13.13 10.94
CA ASN A 222 -3.06 -11.83 11.59
C ASN A 222 -2.26 -11.69 12.90
N GLY A 223 -1.18 -10.91 12.85
CA GLY A 223 -0.60 -10.18 13.99
C GLY A 223 -1.17 -8.75 14.12
N GLU A 224 -0.46 -7.86 14.84
CA GLU A 224 -0.87 -6.46 15.09
C GLU A 224 -0.63 -5.48 13.90
N GLU A 225 -0.05 -5.94 12.79
CA GLU A 225 0.41 -5.12 11.66
C GLU A 225 -0.40 -5.41 10.39
N ASP A 226 -0.46 -4.48 9.41
CA ASP A 226 -1.33 -4.46 8.21
C ASP A 226 -1.04 -5.58 7.16
N GLU A 227 -0.78 -6.81 7.60
CA GLU A 227 -0.17 -7.90 6.82
C GLU A 227 -1.01 -9.19 6.78
N GLY A 228 -2.24 -9.20 7.32
CA GLY A 228 -3.09 -10.39 7.33
C GLY A 228 -3.53 -10.84 5.93
N ILE A 229 -3.27 -12.11 5.58
CA ILE A 229 -3.83 -12.76 4.39
C ILE A 229 -4.98 -13.66 4.81
N VAL A 230 -6.16 -13.43 4.23
CA VAL A 230 -7.33 -14.27 4.43
C VAL A 230 -7.36 -15.41 3.43
N LYS A 231 -7.44 -16.63 3.94
CA LYS A 231 -7.60 -17.87 3.17
C LYS A 231 -8.92 -18.52 3.52
N SER A 232 -9.53 -19.22 2.57
CA SER A 232 -10.77 -19.97 2.78
C SER A 232 -10.58 -21.46 2.54
N TYR A 233 -11.39 -22.23 3.25
CA TYR A 233 -11.41 -23.68 3.16
C TYR A 233 -12.85 -24.16 3.12
N THR A 234 -13.19 -25.02 2.17
CA THR A 234 -14.55 -25.52 1.97
C THR A 234 -14.58 -27.04 1.89
N GLY A 235 -15.76 -27.62 2.08
CA GLY A 235 -16.00 -29.06 1.95
C GLY A 235 -15.84 -29.85 3.25
N SER A 236 -15.87 -31.19 3.12
CA SER A 236 -15.66 -32.13 4.23
C SER A 236 -14.97 -33.39 3.72
N PRO A 237 -13.65 -33.60 4.00
CA PRO A 237 -12.77 -32.75 4.79
C PRO A 237 -12.52 -31.39 4.12
N PHE A 238 -12.10 -30.40 4.90
CA PHE A 238 -11.86 -29.06 4.39
C PHE A 238 -10.59 -29.03 3.52
N ALA A 239 -10.71 -28.42 2.33
CA ALA A 239 -9.61 -28.17 1.41
C ALA A 239 -9.52 -26.66 1.12
N LEU A 240 -8.31 -26.18 0.78
CA LEU A 240 -8.09 -24.79 0.38
C LEU A 240 -8.94 -24.45 -0.85
N ALA A 241 -9.84 -23.48 -0.70
CA ALA A 241 -10.74 -23.05 -1.78
C ALA A 241 -10.23 -21.76 -2.43
N ASN A 242 -9.80 -20.79 -1.62
CA ASN A 242 -9.18 -19.56 -2.07
C ASN A 242 -7.99 -19.21 -1.16
N ASP A 243 -6.82 -19.02 -1.75
CA ASP A 243 -5.57 -18.73 -1.05
C ASP A 243 -5.32 -17.24 -0.78
N GLU A 244 -6.16 -16.36 -1.34
CA GLU A 244 -6.06 -14.90 -1.20
C GLU A 244 -7.44 -14.20 -1.32
N VAL A 245 -8.36 -14.54 -0.40
CA VAL A 245 -9.71 -13.93 -0.33
C VAL A 245 -9.61 -12.42 -0.13
N LEU A 246 -8.73 -11.99 0.77
CA LEU A 246 -8.41 -10.59 1.06
C LEU A 246 -6.97 -10.49 1.60
N THR A 247 -6.32 -9.37 1.31
CA THR A 247 -4.99 -9.05 1.82
C THR A 247 -5.02 -7.75 2.64
N GLY A 248 -4.22 -7.65 3.69
CA GLY A 248 -4.12 -6.47 4.55
C GLY A 248 -5.27 -6.33 5.54
N MET A 249 -5.97 -7.44 5.85
CA MET A 249 -6.97 -7.44 6.92
C MET A 249 -6.26 -7.44 8.27
N ALA A 250 -6.27 -6.33 9.01
CA ALA A 250 -5.59 -6.17 10.29
C ALA A 250 -6.55 -6.10 11.49
N GLY A 251 -6.28 -6.87 12.55
CA GLY A 251 -7.09 -6.92 13.77
C GLY A 251 -7.93 -8.19 13.96
N GLN A 252 -8.77 -8.18 15.00
CA GLN A 252 -9.60 -9.33 15.38
C GLN A 252 -10.81 -9.45 14.45
N VAL A 253 -10.93 -10.58 13.75
CA VAL A 253 -12.05 -10.90 12.87
C VAL A 253 -13.16 -11.59 13.64
N MET A 254 -14.40 -11.25 13.37
CA MET A 254 -15.58 -11.99 13.82
C MET A 254 -16.62 -11.97 12.70
N ALA A 255 -17.41 -13.02 12.54
CA ALA A 255 -18.42 -13.07 11.50
C ALA A 255 -19.75 -13.55 12.06
N ASP A 256 -20.83 -13.00 11.52
CA ASP A 256 -22.14 -13.60 11.70
C ASP A 256 -22.15 -15.03 11.19
N THR A 257 -23.11 -15.81 11.68
CA THR A 257 -23.25 -17.23 11.32
C THR A 257 -24.63 -17.49 10.76
N ALA A 258 -24.69 -18.03 9.55
CA ALA A 258 -25.91 -18.53 8.94
C ALA A 258 -26.13 -20.03 9.26
N SER A 259 -27.39 -20.46 9.34
CA SER A 259 -27.74 -21.87 9.56
C SER A 259 -27.45 -22.76 8.36
N CYS A 260 -27.50 -22.20 7.15
CA CYS A 260 -27.05 -22.82 5.91
C CYS A 260 -26.60 -21.75 4.92
N LEU A 261 -25.74 -22.14 3.98
CA LEU A 261 -25.14 -21.27 2.98
C LEU A 261 -25.65 -21.64 1.58
N ALA A 262 -25.85 -20.62 0.75
CA ALA A 262 -26.16 -20.76 -0.68
C ALA A 262 -25.12 -20.01 -1.51
N ALA A 263 -25.02 -20.37 -2.79
CA ALA A 263 -24.23 -19.61 -3.74
C ALA A 263 -24.88 -18.23 -3.94
N PRO A 264 -24.09 -17.17 -4.15
CA PRO A 264 -24.64 -15.91 -4.60
C PRO A 264 -25.32 -16.06 -5.97
N ASP A 265 -26.26 -15.16 -6.23
CA ASP A 265 -26.74 -14.95 -7.59
C ASP A 265 -25.54 -14.60 -8.48
N ALA A 266 -25.32 -15.44 -9.48
CA ALA A 266 -24.19 -15.31 -10.39
C ALA A 266 -24.24 -13.98 -11.15
N ASP A 267 -25.41 -13.43 -11.44
CA ASP A 267 -25.51 -12.16 -12.13
C ASP A 267 -25.43 -10.98 -11.16
N ALA A 268 -25.80 -11.14 -9.89
CA ALA A 268 -25.80 -10.05 -8.92
C ALA A 268 -24.39 -9.46 -8.68
N LYS A 269 -24.35 -8.13 -8.60
CA LYS A 269 -23.15 -7.38 -8.24
C LYS A 269 -23.00 -7.36 -6.71
N PRO A 270 -21.85 -7.79 -6.14
CA PRO A 270 -21.66 -7.73 -4.69
C PRO A 270 -21.69 -6.29 -4.22
N PHE A 271 -22.63 -5.98 -3.35
CA PHE A 271 -22.79 -4.63 -2.84
C PHE A 271 -23.57 -4.55 -1.53
N SER A 272 -23.28 -3.52 -0.72
CA SER A 272 -23.83 -3.37 0.63
C SER A 272 -24.96 -2.33 0.79
N ALA A 273 -25.26 -1.47 -0.21
CA ALA A 273 -26.34 -0.48 -0.07
C ALA A 273 -26.81 0.16 -1.40
N GLY A 274 -27.80 -0.44 -2.08
CA GLY A 274 -28.48 0.01 -3.31
C GLY A 274 -28.05 1.35 -3.96
N ILE A 275 -27.20 1.27 -4.98
CA ILE A 275 -27.04 2.33 -5.97
C ILE A 275 -28.05 1.96 -7.05
N GLY A 276 -29.20 2.65 -7.07
CA GLY A 276 -29.98 2.69 -8.31
C GLY A 276 -29.11 3.28 -9.41
N GLU A 277 -29.30 2.88 -10.67
CA GLU A 277 -28.51 3.42 -11.78
C GLU A 277 -28.44 4.96 -11.69
N GLU A 278 -27.23 5.51 -11.56
CA GLU A 278 -27.05 6.95 -11.59
C GLU A 278 -27.31 7.43 -13.03
N ALA A 279 -28.37 8.24 -13.22
CA ALA A 279 -28.55 9.02 -14.43
C ALA A 279 -27.35 9.97 -14.60
N ASP A 280 -26.99 10.27 -15.84
CA ASP A 280 -25.98 11.27 -16.23
C ASP A 280 -24.49 10.88 -16.07
N ILE A 281 -24.15 9.60 -15.85
CA ILE A 281 -22.75 9.13 -15.96
C ILE A 281 -22.41 8.81 -17.42
N PRO A 282 -21.41 9.47 -18.05
CA PRO A 282 -21.07 9.23 -19.44
C PRO A 282 -20.36 7.89 -19.64
N ALA A 283 -20.50 7.32 -20.84
CA ALA A 283 -19.65 6.21 -21.28
C ALA A 283 -18.19 6.68 -21.31
N ALA A 284 -17.27 5.82 -20.88
CA ALA A 284 -15.86 6.11 -20.98
C ALA A 284 -15.44 6.15 -22.47
N SER A 285 -14.97 7.30 -22.94
CA SER A 285 -14.42 7.46 -24.30
C SER A 285 -12.90 7.64 -24.24
N SER A 286 -12.20 7.13 -25.26
CA SER A 286 -10.74 7.19 -25.37
C SER A 286 -10.22 8.46 -26.07
N GLU A 287 -11.10 9.32 -26.59
CA GLU A 287 -10.69 10.44 -27.45
C GLU A 287 -10.78 11.80 -26.74
N GLU A 288 -9.61 12.40 -26.58
CA GLU A 288 -9.42 13.85 -26.47
C GLU A 288 -8.08 14.16 -27.17
N ALA A 289 -8.01 15.32 -27.84
CA ALA A 289 -6.92 15.71 -28.74
C ALA A 289 -5.52 15.60 -28.12
N GLU A 290 -4.52 15.37 -28.98
CA GLU A 290 -3.11 15.33 -28.60
C GLU A 290 -2.75 16.62 -27.82
N PRO A 291 -2.18 16.53 -26.60
CA PRO A 291 -1.73 17.72 -25.90
C PRO A 291 -0.67 18.43 -26.76
N PRO A 292 -0.66 19.77 -26.82
CA PRO A 292 0.36 20.50 -27.55
C PRO A 292 1.75 20.10 -27.05
N ALA A 293 2.70 20.00 -27.97
CA ALA A 293 4.09 19.71 -27.63
C ALA A 293 4.58 20.76 -26.62
N PRO A 294 5.15 20.35 -25.47
CA PRO A 294 5.64 21.29 -24.48
C PRO A 294 6.77 22.15 -25.07
N SER A 295 6.69 23.47 -24.87
CA SER A 295 7.61 24.45 -25.46
C SER A 295 8.99 24.48 -24.79
N ASP A 296 9.11 23.95 -23.57
CA ASP A 296 10.26 24.22 -22.69
C ASP A 296 11.11 22.97 -22.36
N ALA A 297 10.88 21.84 -23.04
CA ALA A 297 11.57 20.57 -22.75
C ALA A 297 13.11 20.63 -22.89
N ALA A 298 13.64 21.64 -23.60
CA ALA A 298 15.07 21.85 -23.83
C ALA A 298 15.75 22.76 -22.79
N VAL A 299 15.11 23.01 -21.64
CA VAL A 299 15.65 23.85 -20.56
C VAL A 299 15.65 23.08 -19.25
N PHE A 300 16.78 23.12 -18.53
CA PHE A 300 16.82 22.73 -17.12
C PHE A 300 16.45 23.93 -16.27
N SER A 301 15.53 23.75 -15.34
CA SER A 301 15.14 24.81 -14.41
C SER A 301 14.77 24.23 -13.05
N GLY A 302 14.80 25.08 -12.03
CA GLY A 302 14.43 24.70 -10.68
C GLY A 302 14.43 25.89 -9.74
N THR A 303 14.15 25.62 -8.47
CA THR A 303 14.19 26.60 -7.39
C THR A 303 14.98 26.02 -6.23
N PHE A 304 15.93 26.78 -5.69
CA PHE A 304 16.59 26.45 -4.43
C PHE A 304 16.04 27.31 -3.29
N THR A 305 15.75 26.67 -2.17
CA THR A 305 15.21 27.31 -0.96
C THR A 305 16.12 27.08 0.23
N ARG A 306 15.96 27.88 1.28
CA ARG A 306 16.56 27.68 2.59
C ARG A 306 15.77 26.63 3.37
N GLY A 307 16.23 26.29 4.58
CA GLY A 307 15.57 25.28 5.41
C GLY A 307 14.16 25.63 5.87
N ASP A 308 13.86 26.93 5.97
CA ASP A 308 12.52 27.47 6.27
C ASP A 308 11.61 27.61 5.03
N GLY A 309 12.09 27.21 3.85
CA GLY A 309 11.37 27.30 2.59
C GLY A 309 11.46 28.65 1.87
N ALA A 310 12.11 29.66 2.44
CA ALA A 310 12.31 30.94 1.76
C ALA A 310 13.36 30.83 0.62
N PRO A 311 13.32 31.72 -0.37
CA PRO A 311 14.30 31.75 -1.48
C PRO A 311 15.78 31.72 -1.07
N ALA A 312 16.59 30.94 -1.78
CA ALA A 312 18.05 30.96 -1.69
C ALA A 312 18.65 31.67 -2.93
N GLY A 313 18.59 33.00 -2.93
CA GLY A 313 19.04 33.82 -4.06
C GLY A 313 20.53 34.21 -4.05
N GLY A 314 21.09 34.49 -5.24
CA GLY A 314 22.46 34.97 -5.42
C GLY A 314 23.54 33.90 -5.31
N LEU A 315 23.19 32.62 -5.46
CA LEU A 315 24.11 31.50 -5.29
C LEU A 315 24.50 30.88 -6.64
N PRO A 316 25.77 30.51 -6.86
CA PRO A 316 26.20 29.86 -8.09
C PRO A 316 25.59 28.46 -8.21
N VAL A 317 24.99 28.18 -9.36
CA VAL A 317 24.42 26.89 -9.73
C VAL A 317 25.28 26.27 -10.81
N ARG A 318 25.72 25.03 -10.57
CA ARG A 318 26.44 24.23 -11.55
C ARG A 318 25.62 23.02 -11.96
N LEU A 319 25.47 22.81 -13.26
CA LEU A 319 24.70 21.73 -13.86
C LEU A 319 25.63 20.74 -14.57
N GLU A 320 25.53 19.46 -14.22
CA GLU A 320 26.41 18.41 -14.71
C GLU A 320 25.63 17.15 -15.12
N ALA A 321 26.07 16.46 -16.18
CA ALA A 321 25.42 15.26 -16.69
C ALA A 321 25.70 14.03 -15.81
N THR A 322 24.66 13.25 -15.46
CA THR A 322 24.79 12.20 -14.44
C THR A 322 24.96 10.78 -14.96
N ASP A 323 24.51 10.49 -16.17
CA ASP A 323 24.40 9.11 -16.69
C ASP A 323 25.70 8.62 -17.35
N VAL A 324 26.78 9.37 -17.18
CA VAL A 324 28.11 9.07 -17.73
C VAL A 324 29.05 8.42 -16.72
N VAL A 325 28.58 8.13 -15.50
CA VAL A 325 29.39 7.45 -14.49
C VAL A 325 29.48 5.95 -14.82
N PRO A 326 30.67 5.40 -15.08
CA PRO A 326 30.81 3.99 -15.42
C PRO A 326 30.39 3.03 -14.30
N GLU A 327 29.62 1.99 -14.62
CA GLU A 327 29.16 0.98 -13.66
C GLU A 327 30.24 -0.05 -13.24
N ASN A 328 31.46 0.10 -13.75
CA ASN A 328 32.62 -0.72 -13.39
C ASN A 328 33.38 -0.16 -12.17
N GLY A 329 32.92 0.95 -11.59
CA GLY A 329 33.53 1.59 -10.43
C GLY A 329 34.67 2.56 -10.77
N THR A 330 34.94 2.82 -12.04
CA THR A 330 35.93 3.82 -12.44
C THR A 330 35.47 5.22 -12.03
N ALA A 331 36.32 5.94 -11.30
CA ALA A 331 36.07 7.32 -10.91
C ALA A 331 36.22 8.29 -12.09
N VAL A 332 35.23 9.17 -12.27
CA VAL A 332 35.21 10.17 -13.35
C VAL A 332 34.82 11.56 -12.82
N THR A 333 35.18 12.60 -13.57
CA THR A 333 34.61 13.94 -13.42
C THR A 333 33.38 14.05 -14.30
N LEU A 334 32.29 14.64 -13.80
CA LEU A 334 31.09 14.79 -14.63
C LEU A 334 31.25 15.93 -15.64
N PRO A 335 30.78 15.76 -16.89
CA PRO A 335 30.71 16.83 -17.86
C PRO A 335 29.78 17.96 -17.41
N THR A 336 30.29 19.18 -17.37
CA THR A 336 29.50 20.39 -17.10
C THR A 336 28.61 20.69 -18.30
N LEU A 337 27.30 20.86 -18.07
CA LEU A 337 26.33 21.28 -19.06
C LEU A 337 26.12 22.79 -19.08
N GLY A 338 26.36 23.46 -17.95
CA GLY A 338 26.32 24.91 -17.83
C GLY A 338 26.38 25.39 -16.39
N GLU A 339 26.46 26.69 -16.24
CA GLU A 339 26.51 27.38 -14.95
C GLU A 339 25.60 28.61 -14.99
N THR A 340 25.01 28.96 -13.85
CA THR A 340 24.18 30.16 -13.68
C THR A 340 24.22 30.62 -12.22
N VAL A 341 23.42 31.62 -11.86
CA VAL A 341 23.25 32.08 -10.47
C VAL A 341 21.76 32.12 -10.16
N THR A 342 21.37 31.71 -8.95
CA THR A 342 19.97 31.82 -8.52
C THR A 342 19.52 33.27 -8.49
N ALA A 343 18.32 33.54 -9.03
CA ALA A 343 17.67 34.83 -8.91
C ALA A 343 17.24 35.10 -7.45
N ALA A 344 16.76 36.32 -7.16
CA ALA A 344 16.37 36.72 -5.80
C ALA A 344 15.26 35.84 -5.19
N ASP A 345 14.40 35.25 -6.03
CA ASP A 345 13.35 34.30 -5.66
C ASP A 345 13.84 32.84 -5.59
N GLY A 346 15.14 32.60 -5.77
CA GLY A 346 15.77 31.29 -5.70
C GLY A 346 15.66 30.47 -7.00
N THR A 347 14.99 31.00 -8.02
CA THR A 347 14.82 30.33 -9.32
C THR A 347 16.10 30.37 -10.14
N TRP A 348 16.26 29.41 -11.04
CA TRP A 348 17.38 29.35 -11.97
C TRP A 348 16.98 28.58 -13.24
N SER A 349 17.66 28.86 -14.36
CA SER A 349 17.51 28.09 -15.60
C SER A 349 18.79 28.04 -16.41
N ILE A 350 19.01 26.92 -17.09
CA ILE A 350 20.13 26.68 -18.02
C ILE A 350 19.56 25.94 -19.25
N PRO A 351 19.72 26.45 -20.47
CA PRO A 351 19.31 25.73 -21.68
C PRO A 351 20.19 24.50 -21.91
N LEU A 352 19.61 23.41 -22.42
CA LEU A 352 20.36 22.24 -22.84
C LEU A 352 21.34 22.64 -23.97
N PRO A 353 22.66 22.31 -23.85
CA PRO A 353 23.62 22.66 -24.89
C PRO A 353 23.25 22.08 -26.26
N ALA A 354 23.39 22.88 -27.31
CA ALA A 354 23.12 22.45 -28.68
C ALA A 354 24.08 21.34 -29.16
N THR A 355 25.27 21.26 -28.56
CA THR A 355 26.25 20.20 -28.81
C THR A 355 26.63 19.57 -27.47
N LEU A 356 26.43 18.26 -27.36
CA LEU A 356 26.75 17.48 -26.16
C LEU A 356 28.12 16.82 -26.31
N ALA A 357 28.84 16.65 -25.21
CA ALA A 357 30.03 15.81 -25.18
C ALA A 357 29.67 14.38 -25.64
N PRO A 358 30.57 13.66 -26.34
CA PRO A 358 30.26 12.36 -26.96
C PRO A 358 29.64 11.35 -25.99
N GLU A 359 30.17 11.26 -24.77
CA GLU A 359 29.67 10.38 -23.71
C GLU A 359 28.26 10.76 -23.23
N VAL A 360 27.95 12.06 -23.18
CA VAL A 360 26.61 12.56 -22.82
C VAL A 360 25.62 12.31 -23.95
N ALA A 361 26.05 12.53 -25.21
CA ALA A 361 25.24 12.24 -26.38
C ALA A 361 24.89 10.76 -26.48
N GLN A 362 25.86 9.88 -26.19
CA GLN A 362 25.65 8.43 -26.15
C GLN A 362 24.68 8.05 -25.02
N ALA A 363 24.90 8.53 -23.80
CA ALA A 363 24.02 8.26 -22.66
C ALA A 363 22.59 8.74 -22.94
N ALA A 364 22.42 9.91 -23.55
CA ALA A 364 21.13 10.44 -23.93
C ALA A 364 20.44 9.57 -25.00
N ALA A 365 21.16 9.14 -26.03
CA ALA A 365 20.62 8.26 -27.06
C ALA A 365 20.15 6.91 -26.48
N GLU A 366 20.92 6.34 -25.55
CA GLU A 366 20.55 5.11 -24.84
C GLU A 366 19.35 5.30 -23.91
N ASN A 367 19.13 6.54 -23.41
CA ASN A 367 18.01 6.95 -22.57
C ASN A 367 16.85 7.59 -23.36
N GLY A 368 16.63 7.13 -24.60
CA GLY A 368 15.48 7.58 -25.42
C GLY A 368 15.55 9.05 -25.85
N GLY A 369 16.73 9.67 -25.84
CA GLY A 369 16.96 11.06 -26.20
C GLY A 369 16.92 12.05 -25.02
N THR A 370 16.76 11.58 -23.78
CA THR A 370 16.71 12.45 -22.59
C THR A 370 18.06 12.56 -21.90
N VAL A 371 18.45 13.78 -21.52
CA VAL A 371 19.64 14.05 -20.72
C VAL A 371 19.25 14.21 -19.25
N ASN A 372 19.76 13.31 -18.41
CA ASN A 372 19.67 13.43 -16.97
C ASN A 372 20.84 14.26 -16.42
N ALA A 373 20.53 15.18 -15.52
CA ALA A 373 21.50 16.10 -14.94
C ALA A 373 21.28 16.29 -13.44
N VAL A 374 22.31 16.81 -12.80
CA VAL A 374 22.24 17.26 -11.40
C VAL A 374 22.68 18.72 -11.34
N ALA A 375 21.79 19.55 -10.79
CA ALA A 375 22.09 20.91 -10.40
C ALA A 375 22.57 20.92 -8.96
N THR A 376 23.64 21.63 -8.70
CA THR A 376 24.21 21.79 -7.36
C THR A 376 24.40 23.26 -7.06
N VAL A 377 24.04 23.63 -5.83
CA VAL A 377 24.26 24.96 -5.27
C VAL A 377 24.94 24.79 -3.92
N ALA A 378 25.89 25.66 -3.61
CA ALA A 378 26.56 25.66 -2.32
C ALA A 378 26.71 27.08 -1.79
N GLY A 379 26.69 27.21 -0.48
CA GLY A 379 26.90 28.47 0.20
C GLY A 379 27.25 28.28 1.66
N THR A 380 27.41 29.39 2.36
CA THR A 380 27.69 29.42 3.80
C THR A 380 26.68 30.31 4.48
N THR A 381 26.13 29.86 5.60
CA THR A 381 25.28 30.67 6.45
C THR A 381 26.07 31.78 7.14
N THR A 382 25.38 32.78 7.68
CA THR A 382 25.99 33.81 8.53
C THR A 382 26.70 33.26 9.78
N SER A 383 26.37 32.06 10.24
CA SER A 383 27.06 31.37 11.35
C SER A 383 28.29 30.55 10.90
N GLY A 384 28.62 30.55 9.60
CA GLY A 384 29.75 29.80 9.07
C GLY A 384 29.46 28.33 8.75
N VAL A 385 28.20 27.88 8.88
CA VAL A 385 27.78 26.52 8.50
C VAL A 385 27.65 26.44 6.98
N ALA A 386 28.32 25.46 6.37
CA ALA A 386 28.23 25.18 4.94
C ALA A 386 26.88 24.55 4.62
N MET A 387 26.26 24.99 3.53
CA MET A 387 24.96 24.52 3.04
C MET A 387 25.10 24.08 1.59
N ALA A 388 24.40 23.01 1.21
CA ALA A 388 24.35 22.53 -0.17
C ALA A 388 22.93 22.16 -0.57
N GLY A 389 22.52 22.56 -1.77
CA GLY A 389 21.28 22.14 -2.41
C GLY A 389 21.60 21.26 -3.61
N VAL A 390 20.77 20.25 -3.83
CA VAL A 390 20.90 19.32 -4.96
C VAL A 390 19.55 19.10 -5.58
N ALA A 391 19.47 19.19 -6.90
CA ALA A 391 18.29 18.86 -7.66
C ALA A 391 18.66 17.96 -8.84
N HIS A 392 18.11 16.74 -8.89
CA HIS A 392 18.20 15.84 -10.04
C HIS A 392 17.04 16.07 -10.99
N LEU A 393 17.36 16.20 -12.27
CA LEU A 393 16.47 16.75 -13.30
C LEU A 393 16.69 16.02 -14.63
N SER A 394 15.77 16.24 -15.57
CA SER A 394 15.88 15.74 -16.93
C SER A 394 15.46 16.82 -17.94
N ALA A 395 16.12 16.88 -19.09
CA ALA A 395 15.72 17.70 -20.23
C ALA A 395 15.90 16.93 -21.55
N ALA A 396 15.13 17.29 -22.57
CA ALA A 396 15.18 16.68 -23.89
C ALA A 396 15.31 17.76 -24.98
N PRO A 397 16.21 17.60 -25.97
CA PRO A 397 16.33 18.56 -27.06
C PRO A 397 15.04 18.59 -27.89
N VAL A 398 14.78 19.71 -28.57
CA VAL A 398 13.59 19.87 -29.44
C VAL A 398 13.52 18.81 -30.56
N THR A 399 14.66 18.23 -30.92
CA THR A 399 14.81 17.14 -31.92
C THR A 399 14.49 15.75 -31.37
N ALA A 400 14.34 15.59 -30.05
CA ALA A 400 13.99 14.31 -29.44
C ALA A 400 12.54 13.90 -29.80
N ALA A 401 12.29 12.59 -29.69
CA ALA A 401 10.96 12.03 -29.92
C ALA A 401 9.90 12.76 -29.06
N PRO A 402 8.67 12.98 -29.57
CA PRO A 402 7.62 13.65 -28.81
C PRO A 402 7.37 13.06 -27.41
N ALA A 403 7.48 11.74 -27.26
CA ALA A 403 7.35 11.05 -25.97
C ALA A 403 8.42 11.48 -24.95
N ALA A 404 9.68 11.59 -25.36
CA ALA A 404 10.77 12.05 -24.50
C ALA A 404 10.61 13.52 -24.06
N ARG A 405 10.12 14.38 -24.98
CA ARG A 405 9.81 15.79 -24.68
C ARG A 405 8.62 15.94 -23.75
N ALA A 406 7.56 15.14 -23.95
CA ALA A 406 6.41 15.11 -23.05
C ALA A 406 6.78 14.62 -21.64
N GLN A 407 7.66 13.63 -21.55
CA GLN A 407 8.12 13.09 -20.26
C GLN A 407 8.88 14.14 -19.43
N THR A 408 9.86 14.80 -20.04
CA THR A 408 10.68 15.79 -19.34
C THR A 408 9.85 17.00 -18.90
N ALA A 409 8.87 17.41 -19.70
CA ALA A 409 7.93 18.46 -19.33
C ALA A 409 6.92 18.07 -18.24
N ALA A 410 6.63 16.77 -18.07
CA ALA A 410 5.74 16.29 -17.01
C ALA A 410 6.42 16.27 -15.63
N VAL A 411 7.76 16.37 -15.57
CA VAL A 411 8.49 16.50 -14.31
C VAL A 411 8.22 17.88 -13.73
N THR A 412 7.43 17.94 -12.64
CA THR A 412 7.31 19.17 -11.86
C THR A 412 8.51 19.26 -10.93
N ALA A 413 9.38 20.26 -11.13
CA ALA A 413 10.53 20.47 -10.26
C ALA A 413 10.04 21.01 -8.90
N GLU A 414 10.10 20.17 -7.86
CA GLU A 414 9.89 20.61 -6.49
C GLU A 414 11.04 21.51 -6.03
N PRO A 415 10.78 22.53 -5.18
CA PRO A 415 11.84 23.34 -4.61
C PRO A 415 12.85 22.48 -3.84
N ALA A 416 14.13 22.59 -4.21
CA ALA A 416 15.21 21.87 -3.54
C ALA A 416 15.71 22.70 -2.36
N ALA A 417 15.40 22.26 -1.14
CA ALA A 417 15.92 22.91 0.06
C ALA A 417 17.43 22.66 0.18
N MET A 418 18.19 23.72 0.46
CA MET A 418 19.58 23.61 0.87
C MET A 418 19.64 22.98 2.25
N GLU A 419 20.56 22.03 2.44
CA GLU A 419 20.76 21.34 3.71
C GLU A 419 22.19 21.55 4.23
N PRO A 420 22.40 21.49 5.56
CA PRO A 420 23.73 21.62 6.13
C PRO A 420 24.67 20.49 5.68
N VAL A 421 25.88 20.89 5.32
CA VAL A 421 26.96 19.96 5.00
C VAL A 421 27.64 19.54 6.30
N LEU A 422 27.41 18.29 6.70
CA LEU A 422 28.01 17.73 7.90
C LEU A 422 29.34 17.02 7.58
N ALA A 423 30.39 17.36 8.33
CA ALA A 423 31.69 16.71 8.26
C ALA A 423 31.65 15.38 9.01
N THR A 424 30.99 14.37 8.46
CA THR A 424 31.09 13.00 8.97
C THR A 424 31.78 12.13 7.93
N SER A 425 32.71 11.28 8.39
CA SER A 425 33.25 10.20 7.56
C SER A 425 32.09 9.28 7.19
N GLY A 426 31.88 9.03 5.90
CA GLY A 426 30.99 7.97 5.41
C GLY A 426 31.53 6.56 5.72
N ALA A 427 32.11 6.36 6.91
CA ALA A 427 32.79 5.15 7.36
C ALA A 427 31.89 3.91 7.31
N ASP A 428 30.58 4.13 7.23
CA ASP A 428 29.54 3.13 7.12
C ASP A 428 29.22 2.65 5.70
N GLU A 429 29.58 3.40 4.67
CA GLU A 429 29.29 3.04 3.28
C GLU A 429 30.50 2.35 2.62
N PRO A 430 30.28 1.46 1.63
CA PRO A 430 31.37 0.87 0.87
C PRO A 430 32.30 1.94 0.29
N THR A 431 33.60 1.71 0.36
CA THR A 431 34.59 2.63 -0.18
C THR A 431 34.83 2.44 -1.68
N SER A 432 34.53 1.25 -2.21
CA SER A 432 34.67 0.86 -3.61
C SER A 432 33.67 -0.26 -3.97
N LEU A 433 33.52 -0.52 -5.27
CA LEU A 433 32.66 -1.61 -5.77
C LEU A 433 33.16 -3.01 -5.36
N SER A 434 34.47 -3.21 -5.20
CA SER A 434 35.03 -4.48 -4.72
C SER A 434 34.67 -4.76 -3.25
N ASP A 435 34.51 -3.71 -2.45
CA ASP A 435 34.15 -3.82 -1.03
C ASP A 435 32.67 -4.20 -0.84
N SER A 436 31.84 -4.13 -1.88
CA SER A 436 30.40 -4.42 -1.79
C SER A 436 30.06 -5.91 -1.87
N THR A 437 31.02 -6.76 -2.22
CA THR A 437 30.83 -8.19 -2.58
C THR A 437 30.29 -9.09 -1.46
N ALA A 438 30.22 -8.60 -0.23
CA ALA A 438 29.57 -9.27 0.91
C ALA A 438 28.69 -8.33 1.75
N ASN A 439 28.16 -7.23 1.17
CA ASN A 439 27.61 -6.07 1.87
C ASN A 439 26.92 -6.46 3.21
N PRO A 440 27.60 -6.31 4.36
CA PRO A 440 27.07 -6.74 5.66
C PRO A 440 25.81 -5.96 6.04
N ARG A 441 25.47 -4.89 5.31
CA ARG A 441 24.29 -4.06 5.51
C ARG A 441 23.02 -4.60 4.85
N ASP A 442 23.05 -5.63 4.01
CA ASP A 442 21.82 -6.16 3.39
C ASP A 442 20.76 -6.56 4.44
N ALA A 443 21.21 -7.20 5.54
CA ALA A 443 20.35 -7.52 6.67
C ALA A 443 19.91 -6.29 7.47
N LEU A 444 20.70 -5.20 7.48
CA LEU A 444 20.34 -3.94 8.13
C LEU A 444 19.35 -3.14 7.28
N TYR A 445 19.48 -3.17 5.96
CA TYR A 445 18.52 -2.54 5.05
C TYR A 445 17.12 -3.11 5.25
N ALA A 446 16.99 -4.41 5.53
CA ALA A 446 15.71 -5.04 5.84
C ALA A 446 15.01 -4.44 7.09
N GLN A 447 15.76 -3.80 7.99
CA GLN A 447 15.23 -3.15 9.20
C GLN A 447 14.77 -1.71 8.94
N SER A 448 15.06 -1.15 7.77
CA SER A 448 14.74 0.23 7.46
C SER A 448 13.24 0.45 7.32
N TRP A 449 12.79 1.67 7.60
CA TRP A 449 11.40 2.08 7.35
C TRP A 449 10.97 1.79 5.90
N GLY A 450 11.84 2.09 4.92
CA GLY A 450 11.56 1.84 3.50
C GLY A 450 11.39 0.36 3.17
N SER A 451 12.18 -0.52 3.78
CA SER A 451 12.07 -1.96 3.56
C SER A 451 10.86 -2.58 4.28
N LYS A 452 10.51 -2.10 5.48
CA LYS A 452 9.25 -2.46 6.15
C LYS A 452 8.05 -2.05 5.29
N LEU A 453 8.08 -0.85 4.72
CA LEU A 453 7.05 -0.38 3.79
C LEU A 453 6.95 -1.27 2.54
N GLU A 454 8.08 -1.68 1.97
CA GLU A 454 8.16 -2.54 0.79
C GLU A 454 7.69 -3.99 1.07
N ALA A 455 7.93 -4.50 2.27
CA ALA A 455 7.49 -5.83 2.71
C ALA A 455 5.98 -5.91 2.95
N GLY A 456 5.35 -4.79 3.30
CA GLY A 456 3.90 -4.71 3.52
C GLY A 456 3.10 -5.14 2.30
N LEU A 457 2.00 -5.86 2.54
CA LEU A 457 1.21 -6.48 1.47
C LEU A 457 0.23 -5.52 0.77
N VAL A 458 -0.06 -4.39 1.40
CA VAL A 458 -0.98 -3.35 0.90
C VAL A 458 -0.27 -2.00 0.75
N ASP A 459 -0.76 -1.19 -0.19
CA ASP A 459 -0.24 0.17 -0.37
C ASP A 459 -0.89 1.16 0.60
N THR A 460 -0.12 1.56 1.60
CA THR A 460 -0.54 2.47 2.69
C THR A 460 -0.15 3.93 2.45
N VAL A 461 0.82 4.20 1.57
CA VAL A 461 1.33 5.57 1.32
C VAL A 461 0.78 6.14 0.02
N ARG A 462 0.53 5.29 -0.99
CA ARG A 462 0.00 5.68 -2.30
C ARG A 462 0.77 6.85 -2.92
N ASP A 463 0.16 8.00 -3.13
CA ASP A 463 0.80 9.19 -3.70
C ASP A 463 1.13 10.28 -2.66
N ALA A 464 1.03 9.95 -1.36
CA ALA A 464 1.43 10.85 -0.29
C ALA A 464 2.94 11.12 -0.34
N PRO A 465 3.42 12.34 -0.03
CA PRO A 465 4.84 12.65 -0.08
C PRO A 465 5.64 11.74 0.84
N LEU A 466 6.79 11.25 0.35
CA LEU A 466 7.71 10.50 1.19
C LEU A 466 8.31 11.39 2.29
N PRO A 467 8.72 10.80 3.43
CA PRO A 467 9.46 11.51 4.46
C PRO A 467 10.67 12.22 3.87
N LYS A 468 10.86 13.50 4.23
CA LYS A 468 11.98 14.32 3.75
C LYS A 468 13.34 13.66 4.04
N ARG A 469 13.46 12.97 5.17
CA ARG A 469 14.66 12.25 5.59
C ARG A 469 14.35 10.81 5.97
N GLN A 470 15.28 9.91 5.63
CA GLN A 470 15.17 8.48 5.87
C GLN A 470 16.49 7.93 6.43
N ASP A 471 16.39 6.92 7.29
CA ASP A 471 17.50 6.08 7.70
C ASP A 471 17.50 4.81 6.84
N ALA A 472 18.62 4.48 6.23
CA ALA A 472 18.73 3.27 5.40
C ALA A 472 18.74 1.98 6.22
N THR A 473 18.90 2.06 7.54
CA THR A 473 19.11 0.89 8.41
C THR A 473 18.21 0.86 9.65
N GLY A 474 17.26 1.79 9.76
CA GLY A 474 16.34 1.88 10.89
C GLY A 474 15.07 2.66 10.58
N ASP A 475 14.35 3.04 11.64
CA ASP A 475 13.12 3.83 11.53
C ASP A 475 13.39 5.29 11.10
N LEU A 476 12.31 6.05 10.85
CA LEU A 476 12.43 7.44 10.43
C LEU A 476 13.16 8.30 11.48
N PRO A 477 14.09 9.17 11.04
CA PRO A 477 14.77 10.09 11.93
C PRO A 477 13.81 11.11 12.55
N ASN A 478 14.05 11.47 13.81
CA ASN A 478 13.27 12.47 14.57
C ASN A 478 14.04 13.77 14.87
N ASP A 479 15.30 13.87 14.44
CA ASP A 479 16.11 15.07 14.60
C ASP A 479 15.69 16.19 13.61
N ASP A 480 16.23 17.39 13.77
CA ASP A 480 16.09 18.51 12.83
C ASP A 480 17.45 18.72 12.12
N PRO A 481 17.54 18.59 10.78
CA PRO A 481 18.81 18.72 10.07
C PRO A 481 19.42 20.12 10.21
N TYR A 482 18.60 21.14 10.45
CA TYR A 482 19.03 22.53 10.50
C TYR A 482 19.57 22.94 11.87
N ILE A 483 19.51 22.07 12.88
CA ILE A 483 20.16 22.33 14.16
C ILE A 483 21.60 21.79 14.11
N VAL A 484 22.56 22.68 13.85
CA VAL A 484 23.99 22.35 13.76
C VAL A 484 24.73 22.98 14.92
N GLY A 485 25.34 22.15 15.78
CA GLY A 485 26.06 22.65 16.95
C GLY A 485 25.20 23.47 17.91
N GLY A 486 23.89 23.18 17.99
CA GLY A 486 22.92 23.92 18.81
C GLY A 486 22.38 25.21 18.16
N VAL A 487 22.83 25.56 16.95
CA VAL A 487 22.37 26.73 16.21
C VAL A 487 21.38 26.29 15.13
N ASN A 488 20.19 26.90 15.09
CA ASN A 488 19.23 26.67 14.02
C ASN A 488 19.61 27.49 12.78
N THR A 489 19.94 26.81 11.68
CA THR A 489 20.37 27.40 10.42
C THR A 489 19.26 27.56 9.39
N ALA A 490 18.04 27.09 9.67
CA ALA A 490 16.96 26.97 8.68
C ALA A 490 16.61 28.30 7.99
N SER A 491 16.58 29.39 8.74
CA SER A 491 16.22 30.74 8.26
C SER A 491 17.42 31.67 8.04
N MET A 492 18.64 31.18 8.27
CA MET A 492 19.84 32.01 8.13
C MET A 492 20.08 32.39 6.68
N ALA A 493 20.55 33.62 6.44
CA ALA A 493 20.96 34.02 5.10
C ALA A 493 22.16 33.17 4.65
N ILE A 494 22.14 32.76 3.39
CA ILE A 494 23.18 31.93 2.77
C ILE A 494 23.87 32.80 1.72
N VAL A 495 25.20 32.88 1.77
CA VAL A 495 26.03 33.60 0.79
C VAL A 495 26.94 32.62 0.05
N PRO A 496 27.41 32.94 -1.17
CA PRO A 496 28.36 32.11 -1.89
C PRO A 496 29.59 31.77 -1.04
N MET A 497 30.10 30.54 -1.16
CA MET A 497 31.29 30.10 -0.46
C MET A 497 32.55 30.64 -1.14
N ASP A 498 33.48 31.19 -0.36
CA ASP A 498 34.79 31.63 -0.87
C ASP A 498 35.61 30.42 -1.36
N GLY A 499 36.11 30.48 -2.60
CA GLY A 499 36.76 29.36 -3.28
C GLY A 499 35.85 28.24 -3.80
N GLY A 500 34.53 28.36 -3.68
CA GLY A 500 33.57 27.41 -4.26
C GLY A 500 33.50 26.04 -3.58
N CYS A 501 32.70 25.13 -4.15
CA CYS A 501 32.55 23.75 -3.67
C CYS A 501 32.26 22.87 -4.88
N ASP A 502 33.31 22.22 -5.40
CA ASP A 502 33.26 21.53 -6.68
C ASP A 502 33.34 20.02 -6.52
N ARG A 503 32.53 19.29 -7.29
CA ARG A 503 32.69 17.86 -7.44
C ARG A 503 33.97 17.57 -8.22
N THR A 504 34.84 16.77 -7.62
CA THR A 504 36.12 16.37 -8.22
C THR A 504 36.11 14.93 -8.70
N LYS A 505 35.27 14.06 -8.12
CA LYS A 505 35.16 12.64 -8.49
C LYS A 505 33.75 12.11 -8.25
N SER A 506 33.33 11.19 -9.11
CA SER A 506 32.11 10.41 -8.99
C SER A 506 32.41 8.95 -9.37
N GLU A 507 32.10 7.99 -8.49
CA GLU A 507 32.38 6.56 -8.70
C GLU A 507 31.25 5.68 -8.18
N VAL A 508 30.87 4.62 -8.91
CA VAL A 508 29.91 3.62 -8.43
C VAL A 508 30.59 2.74 -7.38
N ILE A 509 29.98 2.64 -6.20
CA ILE A 509 30.49 1.85 -5.07
C ILE A 509 29.60 0.66 -4.71
N ASP A 510 28.35 0.63 -5.19
CA ASP A 510 27.46 -0.50 -5.03
C ASP A 510 26.44 -0.51 -6.18
N LYS A 511 25.95 -1.70 -6.56
CA LYS A 511 24.89 -1.84 -7.55
C LYS A 511 24.07 -3.09 -7.29
N LYS A 512 22.75 -2.97 -7.40
CA LYS A 512 21.82 -4.07 -7.13
C LYS A 512 20.52 -3.87 -7.89
N ILE A 513 19.90 -4.97 -8.29
CA ILE A 513 18.61 -4.95 -8.98
C ILE A 513 17.50 -4.95 -7.94
N TYR A 514 16.58 -3.99 -8.05
CA TYR A 514 15.39 -3.91 -7.21
C TYR A 514 14.13 -3.87 -8.09
N TYR A 515 13.05 -4.47 -7.61
CA TYR A 515 11.77 -4.48 -8.30
C TYR A 515 10.99 -3.20 -7.95
N THR A 516 10.66 -2.42 -8.96
CA THR A 516 10.09 -1.07 -8.83
C THR A 516 8.69 -1.03 -9.39
N THR A 517 7.72 -0.51 -8.61
CA THR A 517 6.34 -0.33 -9.07
C THR A 517 6.28 0.67 -10.21
N VAL A 518 5.63 0.26 -11.31
CA VAL A 518 5.43 1.07 -12.53
C VAL A 518 3.97 1.15 -12.96
N GLY A 519 3.07 0.51 -12.22
CA GLY A 519 1.68 0.42 -12.61
C GLY A 519 0.82 -0.37 -11.65
N GLU A 520 -0.49 -0.23 -11.85
CA GLU A 520 -1.52 -1.07 -11.28
C GLU A 520 -2.69 -1.17 -12.27
N ALA A 521 -3.48 -2.22 -12.15
CA ALA A 521 -4.74 -2.38 -12.87
C ALA A 521 -5.78 -3.03 -11.97
N HIS A 522 -7.04 -2.75 -12.28
CA HIS A 522 -8.18 -2.91 -11.39
C HIS A 522 -9.31 -3.64 -12.11
N ALA A 523 -9.98 -4.54 -11.40
CA ALA A 523 -11.13 -5.27 -11.88
C ALA A 523 -12.03 -5.65 -10.71
N TYR A 524 -13.28 -5.20 -10.77
CA TYR A 524 -14.33 -5.56 -9.84
C TYR A 524 -15.50 -6.23 -10.57
N TRP A 525 -16.29 -7.00 -9.82
CA TRP A 525 -17.50 -7.69 -10.27
C TRP A 525 -17.31 -8.73 -11.36
N ASP A 526 -17.42 -8.37 -12.64
CA ASP A 526 -17.27 -9.28 -13.79
C ASP A 526 -16.17 -8.83 -14.76
N ALA A 527 -15.44 -7.78 -14.41
CA ALA A 527 -14.39 -7.24 -15.24
C ALA A 527 -13.06 -8.00 -15.11
N LYS A 528 -12.17 -7.73 -16.08
CA LYS A 528 -10.80 -8.24 -16.10
C LYS A 528 -9.81 -7.10 -16.27
N ALA A 529 -8.78 -7.11 -15.43
CA ALA A 529 -7.68 -6.17 -15.44
C ALA A 529 -6.57 -6.65 -16.38
N THR A 530 -5.97 -5.72 -17.10
CA THR A 530 -4.71 -5.91 -17.81
C THR A 530 -3.81 -4.72 -17.52
N PHE A 531 -2.54 -5.00 -17.22
CA PHE A 531 -1.48 -4.01 -17.20
C PHE A 531 -0.36 -4.46 -18.12
N ASP A 532 0.05 -3.60 -19.04
CA ASP A 532 1.19 -3.82 -19.93
C ASP A 532 2.23 -2.71 -19.69
N TYR A 533 3.50 -3.08 -19.58
CA TYR A 533 4.68 -2.21 -19.52
C TYR A 533 5.69 -2.65 -20.59
N ASP A 534 6.21 -1.73 -21.39
CA ASP A 534 7.30 -1.92 -22.35
C ASP A 534 8.53 -1.07 -21.98
N ASN A 535 9.70 -1.69 -21.91
CA ASN A 535 10.91 -0.98 -21.47
C ASN A 535 11.42 0.12 -22.42
N LYS A 536 10.85 0.30 -23.63
CA LYS A 536 11.10 1.50 -24.45
C LYS A 536 10.73 2.79 -23.72
N VAL A 537 9.89 2.68 -22.71
CA VAL A 537 9.19 3.84 -22.18
C VAL A 537 9.74 4.31 -20.85
N SER A 538 9.68 5.62 -20.82
CA SER A 538 9.66 6.61 -19.78
C SER A 538 9.01 6.22 -18.45
N SER A 539 9.81 5.69 -17.52
CA SER A 539 9.54 5.76 -16.08
C SER A 539 10.28 6.94 -15.46
N GLN A 540 9.67 7.58 -14.49
CA GLN A 540 10.29 8.61 -13.66
C GLN A 540 10.48 8.03 -12.27
N VAL A 541 11.71 8.01 -11.77
CA VAL A 541 12.03 7.42 -10.47
C VAL A 541 12.84 8.40 -9.64
N GLU A 542 12.48 8.52 -8.38
CA GLU A 542 13.16 9.42 -7.46
C GLU A 542 14.60 8.98 -7.18
N THR A 543 15.42 9.97 -6.85
CA THR A 543 16.81 9.81 -6.42
C THR A 543 16.94 10.24 -4.98
N ALA A 544 17.84 9.60 -4.26
CA ALA A 544 18.20 10.02 -2.91
C ALA A 544 19.68 10.37 -2.81
N SER A 545 20.01 11.35 -1.98
CA SER A 545 21.39 11.66 -1.63
C SER A 545 21.58 11.70 -0.12
N LYS A 546 22.82 11.53 0.32
CA LYS A 546 23.22 11.59 1.71
C LYS A 546 24.50 12.38 1.85
N VAL A 547 24.43 13.48 2.59
CA VAL A 547 25.58 14.21 3.13
C VAL A 547 25.60 13.95 4.62
N GLY A 548 26.40 12.96 5.02
CA GLY A 548 26.48 12.48 6.39
C GLY A 548 25.73 11.18 6.65
N SER A 549 24.77 11.15 7.59
CA SER A 549 24.14 9.91 8.06
C SER A 549 22.73 9.64 7.52
N LYS A 550 21.98 10.65 7.06
CA LYS A 550 20.58 10.51 6.64
C LYS A 550 20.39 10.77 5.15
N TRP A 551 19.45 10.03 4.55
CA TRP A 551 19.12 10.13 3.13
C TRP A 551 17.96 11.09 2.90
N THR A 552 18.03 11.88 1.84
CA THR A 552 17.00 12.81 1.41
C THR A 552 16.64 12.57 -0.05
N ILE A 553 15.38 12.70 -0.40
CA ILE A 553 14.96 12.70 -1.81
C ILE A 553 15.45 14.00 -2.45
N THR A 554 16.14 13.90 -3.59
CA THR A 554 16.81 15.05 -4.24
C THR A 554 16.32 15.33 -5.66
N GLY A 555 15.20 14.74 -6.05
CA GLY A 555 14.61 14.92 -7.38
C GLY A 555 14.38 13.59 -8.09
N THR A 556 14.09 13.67 -9.38
CA THR A 556 13.56 12.55 -10.17
C THR A 556 14.33 12.43 -11.47
N LEU A 557 14.69 11.20 -11.84
CA LEU A 557 15.33 10.92 -13.12
C LEU A 557 14.35 10.23 -14.06
N THR A 558 14.50 10.57 -15.34
CA THR A 558 13.82 9.93 -16.46
C THR A 558 14.61 8.70 -16.90
N LEU A 559 13.91 7.57 -16.97
CA LEU A 559 14.40 6.29 -17.47
C LEU A 559 13.63 5.95 -18.75
N GLY A 560 14.32 5.90 -19.89
CA GLY A 560 13.81 5.37 -21.14
C GLY A 560 14.74 4.30 -21.70
N SER A 561 14.32 3.62 -22.76
CA SER A 561 15.20 2.71 -23.51
C SER A 561 14.93 2.78 -25.00
N ALA A 562 15.94 2.44 -25.79
CA ALA A 562 15.78 2.18 -27.22
C ALA A 562 15.37 0.73 -27.53
N ILE A 563 15.43 -0.18 -26.55
CA ILE A 563 15.11 -1.61 -26.70
C ILE A 563 13.67 -1.84 -26.24
N GLY A 564 12.90 -2.65 -26.99
CA GLY A 564 11.50 -2.98 -26.66
C GLY A 564 11.33 -4.42 -26.19
N SER A 565 10.81 -4.55 -24.98
CA SER A 565 10.50 -5.77 -24.28
C SER A 565 9.36 -5.45 -23.33
N SER A 566 8.25 -6.17 -23.46
CA SER A 566 7.05 -5.95 -22.66
C SER A 566 6.87 -7.00 -21.56
N THR A 567 6.26 -6.56 -20.46
CA THR A 567 6.01 -7.33 -19.26
C THR A 567 4.76 -6.81 -18.58
N GLY A 568 4.01 -7.67 -17.92
CA GLY A 568 2.70 -7.29 -17.39
C GLY A 568 1.84 -8.51 -17.06
N TYR A 569 0.56 -8.26 -16.88
CA TYR A 569 -0.44 -9.30 -16.71
C TYR A 569 -1.69 -8.97 -17.51
N SER A 570 -2.34 -10.00 -18.02
CA SER A 570 -3.52 -9.86 -18.88
C SER A 570 -4.70 -10.64 -18.35
N ASN A 571 -5.88 -10.07 -18.51
CA ASN A 571 -7.18 -10.67 -18.25
C ASN A 571 -7.34 -11.29 -16.84
N LYS A 572 -6.78 -10.64 -15.81
CA LYS A 572 -6.91 -11.06 -14.42
C LYS A 572 -8.20 -10.55 -13.82
N GLY A 573 -8.95 -11.42 -13.16
CA GLY A 573 -10.24 -11.08 -12.57
C GLY A 573 -11.19 -12.27 -12.59
N PRO A 574 -12.40 -12.12 -12.04
CA PRO A 574 -12.91 -10.89 -11.41
C PRO A 574 -12.25 -10.59 -10.04
N TYR A 575 -12.49 -9.39 -9.51
CA TYR A 575 -12.01 -8.91 -8.19
C TYR A 575 -10.51 -8.97 -7.98
N TYR A 576 -9.79 -8.43 -8.96
CA TYR A 576 -8.34 -8.44 -9.00
C TYR A 576 -7.83 -7.02 -9.14
N ALA A 577 -6.96 -6.61 -8.21
CA ALA A 577 -6.24 -5.36 -8.35
C ALA A 577 -4.87 -5.46 -7.69
N LYS A 578 -3.81 -5.36 -8.49
CA LYS A 578 -2.43 -5.45 -8.00
C LYS A 578 -1.52 -4.48 -8.73
N GLN A 579 -0.50 -4.02 -8.02
CA GLN A 579 0.62 -3.34 -8.62
C GLN A 579 1.44 -4.30 -9.51
N TRP A 580 2.15 -3.75 -10.48
CA TRP A 580 3.16 -4.44 -11.27
C TRP A 580 4.53 -3.81 -11.04
N LYS A 581 5.53 -4.65 -10.78
CA LYS A 581 6.90 -4.25 -10.53
C LYS A 581 7.83 -4.77 -11.60
N ILE A 582 8.79 -3.95 -12.02
CA ILE A 582 9.83 -4.32 -12.98
C ILE A 582 11.23 -4.26 -12.34
N PRO A 583 12.18 -5.09 -12.78
CA PRO A 583 13.54 -5.03 -12.28
C PRO A 583 14.32 -3.85 -12.89
N LEU A 584 14.71 -2.90 -12.05
CA LEU A 584 15.62 -1.82 -12.41
C LEU A 584 16.94 -2.00 -11.66
N GLN A 585 18.06 -1.74 -12.34
CA GLN A 585 19.36 -1.72 -11.67
C GLN A 585 19.55 -0.37 -10.97
N TYR A 586 19.77 -0.39 -9.66
CA TYR A 586 20.11 0.80 -8.88
C TYR A 586 21.61 0.82 -8.61
N THR A 587 22.18 2.02 -8.66
CA THR A 587 23.57 2.25 -8.28
C THR A 587 23.64 3.14 -7.05
N LYS A 588 24.62 2.87 -6.20
CA LYS A 588 25.07 3.79 -5.15
C LYS A 588 26.38 4.39 -5.61
N THR A 589 26.41 5.71 -5.76
CA THR A 589 27.57 6.49 -6.21
C THR A 589 28.15 7.24 -5.03
N LYS A 590 29.49 7.25 -4.93
CA LYS A 590 30.24 8.11 -4.01
C LYS A 590 30.78 9.30 -4.79
N GLU A 591 30.54 10.49 -4.26
CA GLU A 591 30.99 11.74 -4.84
C GLU A 591 31.96 12.43 -3.88
N THR A 592 33.11 12.84 -4.41
CA THR A 592 34.11 13.61 -3.66
C THR A 592 34.05 15.06 -4.08
N TRP A 593 33.84 15.95 -3.12
CA TRP A 593 33.73 17.38 -3.29
C TRP A 593 34.91 18.08 -2.64
N GLN A 594 35.45 19.12 -3.28
CA GLN A 594 36.50 19.98 -2.75
C GLN A 594 35.90 21.37 -2.52
N CYS A 595 35.86 21.82 -1.27
CA CYS A 595 35.19 23.06 -0.90
C CYS A 595 36.18 24.03 -0.22
N GLY A 596 36.25 25.24 -0.76
CA GLY A 596 37.17 26.30 -0.33
C GLY A 596 37.08 26.54 1.16
N GLY A 597 38.23 26.56 1.85
CA GLY A 597 38.32 26.75 3.31
C GLY A 597 37.77 25.61 4.19
N LYS A 598 37.11 24.58 3.62
CA LYS A 598 36.45 23.49 4.37
C LYS A 598 37.01 22.09 4.06
N GLY A 599 37.82 21.94 3.01
CA GLY A 599 38.50 20.67 2.67
C GLY A 599 37.65 19.74 1.80
N LYS A 600 37.86 18.42 1.95
CA LYS A 600 37.14 17.38 1.17
C LYS A 600 35.83 16.98 1.86
N MET A 601 34.75 16.93 1.09
CA MET A 601 33.45 16.41 1.51
C MET A 601 33.12 15.14 0.69
N THR A 602 32.46 14.17 1.32
CA THR A 602 31.94 12.98 0.64
C THR A 602 30.42 12.99 0.67
N ARG A 603 29.80 12.72 -0.47
CA ARG A 603 28.36 12.55 -0.63
C ARG A 603 28.07 11.19 -1.25
N TYR A 604 26.98 10.57 -0.85
CA TYR A 604 26.48 9.35 -1.49
C TYR A 604 25.17 9.63 -2.21
N VAL A 605 24.94 8.96 -3.34
CA VAL A 605 23.74 9.13 -4.16
C VAL A 605 23.23 7.75 -4.56
N ILE A 606 21.92 7.51 -4.41
CA ILE A 606 21.23 6.36 -4.97
C ILE A 606 20.52 6.81 -6.24
N LYS A 607 20.84 6.15 -7.36
CA LYS A 607 20.25 6.46 -8.66
C LYS A 607 19.59 5.21 -9.26
N PRO A 608 18.37 5.34 -9.80
CA PRO A 608 17.79 4.32 -10.64
C PRO A 608 18.55 4.26 -11.98
N GLY A 609 18.56 3.08 -12.58
CA GLY A 609 19.19 2.81 -13.86
C GLY A 609 18.26 2.00 -14.77
N LYS A 610 18.86 1.33 -15.75
CA LYS A 610 18.12 0.65 -16.82
C LYS A 610 17.38 -0.60 -16.34
N TYR A 611 16.31 -0.94 -17.05
CA TYR A 611 15.64 -2.23 -16.93
C TYR A 611 16.64 -3.36 -17.14
N THR A 612 16.83 -4.18 -16.11
CA THR A 612 17.87 -5.22 -16.08
C THR A 612 17.32 -6.47 -15.42
N VAL A 613 17.09 -7.53 -16.21
CA VAL A 613 16.54 -8.79 -15.68
C VAL A 613 17.66 -9.55 -14.96
N PRO A 614 17.48 -9.90 -13.67
CA PRO A 614 18.48 -10.69 -12.95
C PRO A 614 18.57 -12.12 -13.51
N SER A 615 19.76 -12.72 -13.52
CA SER A 615 19.94 -14.11 -13.94
C SER A 615 19.04 -15.05 -13.12
N GLY A 616 18.23 -15.86 -13.81
CA GLY A 616 17.23 -16.74 -13.16
C GLY A 616 16.06 -16.03 -12.48
N GLY A 617 15.96 -14.70 -12.59
CA GLY A 617 14.88 -13.90 -12.02
C GLY A 617 13.76 -13.59 -13.02
N ALA A 618 12.67 -12.99 -12.51
CA ALA A 618 11.50 -12.67 -13.31
C ALA A 618 11.64 -11.32 -14.04
N THR A 619 11.07 -11.23 -15.24
CA THR A 619 10.96 -9.99 -16.05
C THR A 619 10.01 -8.96 -15.45
N GLY A 620 9.17 -9.37 -14.51
CA GLY A 620 8.29 -8.52 -13.71
C GLY A 620 7.64 -9.36 -12.62
N LYS A 621 7.08 -8.70 -11.61
CA LYS A 621 6.44 -9.35 -10.46
C LYS A 621 5.20 -8.58 -10.04
N TYR A 622 4.24 -9.29 -9.46
CA TYR A 622 3.14 -8.64 -8.75
C TYR A 622 3.71 -7.84 -7.57
N GLY A 623 3.23 -6.61 -7.42
CA GLY A 623 3.47 -5.77 -6.26
C GLY A 623 2.34 -5.91 -5.24
N LYS A 624 2.07 -4.81 -4.54
CA LYS A 624 1.08 -4.75 -3.47
C LYS A 624 -0.34 -4.97 -3.99
N ASP A 625 -1.18 -5.49 -3.10
CA ASP A 625 -2.62 -5.58 -3.30
C ASP A 625 -3.25 -4.19 -3.17
N VAL A 626 -4.06 -3.83 -4.16
CA VAL A 626 -4.77 -2.54 -4.21
C VAL A 626 -6.27 -2.73 -4.39
N ARG A 627 -6.82 -3.91 -4.11
CA ARG A 627 -8.28 -4.18 -4.18
C ARG A 627 -9.08 -3.31 -3.22
N ASN A 628 -8.46 -2.82 -2.16
CA ASN A 628 -9.08 -1.87 -1.23
C ASN A 628 -9.40 -0.51 -1.86
N LEU A 629 -8.90 -0.22 -3.07
CA LEU A 629 -9.21 0.97 -3.85
C LEU A 629 -10.51 0.86 -4.65
N ASP A 630 -10.94 -0.36 -4.95
CA ASP A 630 -12.08 -0.65 -5.80
C ASP A 630 -13.39 -0.74 -5.01
N GLY A 631 -14.47 -1.12 -5.69
CA GLY A 631 -15.70 -1.52 -5.04
C GLY A 631 -16.43 -0.33 -4.40
N ALA A 632 -16.72 -0.46 -3.11
CA ALA A 632 -17.56 0.47 -2.37
C ALA A 632 -16.98 1.90 -2.30
N ARG A 633 -15.68 2.09 -2.54
CA ARG A 633 -15.06 3.42 -2.67
C ARG A 633 -15.61 4.25 -3.82
N TYR A 634 -16.23 3.63 -4.81
CA TYR A 634 -16.98 4.32 -5.86
C TYR A 634 -17.94 5.37 -5.29
N LEU A 635 -18.64 5.06 -4.20
CA LEU A 635 -19.60 5.97 -3.54
C LEU A 635 -18.95 7.27 -3.07
N LYS A 636 -17.69 7.21 -2.64
CA LYS A 636 -16.91 8.34 -2.13
C LYS A 636 -16.13 9.06 -3.24
N SER A 637 -16.11 8.52 -4.46
CA SER A 637 -15.40 9.14 -5.58
C SER A 637 -16.09 10.42 -6.06
N PRO A 638 -15.35 11.45 -6.53
CA PRO A 638 -15.97 12.64 -7.11
C PRO A 638 -16.78 12.28 -8.34
N LYS A 639 -18.05 12.71 -8.43
CA LYS A 639 -18.93 12.38 -9.58
C LYS A 639 -18.32 12.72 -10.94
N LYS A 640 -17.60 13.86 -11.02
CA LYS A 640 -16.90 14.30 -12.24
C LYS A 640 -15.79 13.33 -12.71
N ASN A 641 -15.31 12.44 -11.84
CA ASN A 641 -14.26 11.48 -12.18
C ASN A 641 -14.82 10.16 -12.72
N ARG A 642 -16.13 9.92 -12.59
CA ARG A 642 -16.80 8.65 -12.86
C ARG A 642 -17.18 8.49 -14.34
N ALA A 643 -17.12 7.27 -14.83
CA ALA A 643 -17.62 6.85 -16.13
C ALA A 643 -18.08 5.38 -16.05
N TYR A 644 -18.57 4.81 -17.16
CA TYR A 644 -18.84 3.38 -17.25
C TYR A 644 -18.26 2.75 -18.52
N VAL A 645 -18.02 1.44 -18.46
CA VAL A 645 -17.62 0.60 -19.58
C VAL A 645 -18.81 -0.24 -20.00
N THR A 646 -19.11 -0.25 -21.29
CA THR A 646 -20.21 -1.06 -21.84
C THR A 646 -19.93 -2.55 -21.66
N ALA A 647 -20.96 -3.34 -21.38
CA ALA A 647 -20.84 -4.79 -21.29
C ALA A 647 -20.21 -5.38 -22.58
N GLY A 648 -19.27 -6.31 -22.40
CA GLY A 648 -18.51 -6.94 -23.48
C GLY A 648 -17.48 -6.03 -24.17
N SER A 649 -17.27 -4.80 -23.70
CA SER A 649 -16.27 -3.88 -24.24
C SER A 649 -15.12 -3.64 -23.25
N TYR A 650 -14.15 -2.80 -23.65
CA TYR A 650 -13.01 -2.44 -22.81
C TYR A 650 -12.80 -0.92 -22.79
N PHE A 651 -12.20 -0.45 -21.72
CA PHE A 651 -11.61 0.88 -21.61
C PHE A 651 -10.12 0.75 -21.35
N GLN A 652 -9.34 1.67 -21.90
CA GLN A 652 -7.89 1.67 -21.81
C GLN A 652 -7.37 3.08 -21.58
N LEU A 653 -6.52 3.22 -20.55
CA LEU A 653 -5.71 4.39 -20.32
C LEU A 653 -4.33 4.17 -20.96
N SER A 654 -4.04 4.94 -22.00
CA SER A 654 -2.81 4.83 -22.82
C SER A 654 -2.25 6.20 -23.18
N LYS A 655 -2.45 7.19 -22.32
CA LYS A 655 -1.94 8.56 -22.44
C LYS A 655 -1.86 9.21 -21.06
N ASN A 656 -1.11 10.31 -20.96
CA ASN A 656 -0.78 11.00 -19.70
C ASN A 656 0.12 10.14 -18.78
N SER A 657 0.44 10.65 -17.59
CA SER A 657 1.26 9.94 -16.62
C SER A 657 0.42 9.29 -15.55
N SER A 658 0.97 8.25 -14.94
CA SER A 658 0.40 7.59 -13.79
C SER A 658 0.33 8.50 -12.57
N ILE A 659 -0.31 8.03 -11.51
CA ILE A 659 -0.01 8.57 -10.18
C ILE A 659 1.47 8.31 -9.83
N LYS A 660 1.98 9.05 -8.85
CA LYS A 660 3.24 8.70 -8.22
C LYS A 660 2.97 7.63 -7.17
N TRP A 661 3.61 6.48 -7.28
CA TRP A 661 3.68 5.48 -6.21
C TRP A 661 4.81 5.87 -5.28
N SER A 662 4.48 6.47 -4.16
CA SER A 662 5.40 6.75 -3.06
C SER A 662 5.81 5.45 -2.40
N GLY A 663 7.11 5.18 -2.41
CA GLY A 663 7.66 3.87 -2.06
C GLY A 663 7.45 2.82 -3.14
N ALA A 664 7.60 3.22 -4.41
CA ALA A 664 7.66 2.31 -5.54
C ALA A 664 8.77 1.25 -5.40
N VAL A 665 9.82 1.57 -4.65
CA VAL A 665 10.94 0.66 -4.33
C VAL A 665 11.57 1.00 -2.99
N SER A 666 12.18 0.02 -2.33
CA SER A 666 13.19 0.24 -1.28
C SER A 666 14.58 -0.14 -1.82
N ALA A 667 15.36 0.84 -2.25
CA ALA A 667 16.69 0.64 -2.78
C ALA A 667 17.73 0.98 -1.71
N PHE A 668 18.57 -0.01 -1.35
CA PHE A 668 19.58 0.14 -0.28
C PHE A 668 18.97 0.65 1.05
N GLY A 669 17.76 0.19 1.38
CA GLY A 669 17.03 0.58 2.58
C GLY A 669 16.34 1.95 2.51
N VAL A 670 16.43 2.68 1.40
CA VAL A 670 15.78 3.98 1.21
C VAL A 670 14.58 3.81 0.30
N SER A 671 13.41 4.27 0.75
CA SER A 671 12.19 4.30 -0.04
C SER A 671 12.26 5.41 -1.10
N LEU A 672 11.97 5.06 -2.35
CA LEU A 672 11.94 6.00 -3.47
C LEU A 672 10.58 5.91 -4.17
N GLY A 673 10.04 7.03 -4.59
CA GLY A 673 8.84 7.10 -5.41
C GLY A 673 9.12 6.84 -6.88
N GLY A 674 8.06 6.51 -7.61
CA GLY A 674 8.11 6.34 -9.06
C GLY A 674 6.78 6.65 -9.73
N SER A 675 6.83 6.97 -11.02
CA SER A 675 5.67 7.12 -11.90
C SER A 675 6.04 6.66 -13.31
N THR A 676 5.04 6.37 -14.13
CA THR A 676 5.21 5.89 -15.50
C THR A 676 4.33 6.69 -16.43
N THR A 677 4.84 7.04 -17.61
CA THR A 677 4.03 7.64 -18.66
C THR A 677 3.26 6.57 -19.41
N TYR A 678 1.97 6.76 -19.61
CA TYR A 678 1.14 5.89 -20.43
C TYR A 678 1.21 6.26 -21.91
N ASP A 679 1.20 5.24 -22.76
CA ASP A 679 1.16 5.32 -24.20
C ASP A 679 0.52 4.05 -24.78
N LYS A 680 0.60 3.80 -26.09
CA LYS A 680 0.02 2.60 -26.73
C LYS A 680 0.60 1.29 -26.19
N ASP A 681 1.81 1.34 -25.65
CA ASP A 681 2.58 0.21 -25.14
C ASP A 681 2.53 0.12 -23.60
N HIS A 682 2.11 1.20 -22.91
CA HIS A 682 1.91 1.30 -21.46
C HIS A 682 0.47 1.58 -21.14
N ARG A 683 -0.23 0.53 -20.71
CA ARG A 683 -1.67 0.65 -20.56
C ARG A 683 -2.19 -0.04 -19.33
N GLN A 684 -2.99 0.72 -18.61
CA GLN A 684 -4.00 0.18 -17.73
C GLN A 684 -5.24 -0.10 -18.58
N ARG A 685 -5.70 -1.35 -18.62
CA ARG A 685 -6.91 -1.73 -19.36
C ARG A 685 -7.85 -2.51 -18.46
N ILE A 686 -9.14 -2.24 -18.64
CA ILE A 686 -10.22 -2.99 -18.05
C ILE A 686 -11.15 -3.49 -19.15
N THR A 687 -11.49 -4.77 -19.10
CA THR A 687 -12.44 -5.41 -20.00
C THR A 687 -13.67 -5.78 -19.17
N ALA A 688 -14.81 -5.14 -19.45
CA ALA A 688 -16.06 -5.48 -18.80
C ALA A 688 -16.55 -6.86 -19.27
N GLY A 689 -17.16 -7.62 -18.35
CA GLY A 689 -17.82 -8.85 -18.71
C GLY A 689 -19.13 -8.61 -19.48
N ASN A 690 -19.86 -9.68 -19.74
CA ASN A 690 -21.09 -9.62 -20.54
C ASN A 690 -22.36 -9.41 -19.70
N ARG A 691 -22.24 -9.21 -18.37
CA ARG A 691 -23.42 -9.02 -17.52
C ARG A 691 -24.05 -7.66 -17.76
N THR A 692 -25.38 -7.61 -17.82
CA THR A 692 -26.15 -6.41 -18.23
C THR A 692 -27.09 -5.89 -17.15
N ASN A 693 -27.21 -6.60 -16.03
CA ASN A 693 -28.06 -6.20 -14.90
C ASN A 693 -27.46 -5.05 -14.06
N SER A 694 -26.19 -4.70 -14.28
CA SER A 694 -25.56 -3.49 -13.73
C SER A 694 -24.50 -2.96 -14.70
N LYS A 695 -24.23 -1.66 -14.63
CA LYS A 695 -23.11 -1.04 -15.37
C LYS A 695 -21.79 -1.35 -14.66
N HIS A 696 -20.75 -1.52 -15.47
CA HIS A 696 -19.38 -1.57 -14.97
C HIS A 696 -18.85 -0.14 -14.84
N TYR A 697 -18.82 0.38 -13.63
CA TYR A 697 -18.39 1.74 -13.36
C TYR A 697 -16.88 1.80 -13.16
N ILE A 698 -16.29 2.89 -13.61
CA ILE A 698 -14.89 3.22 -13.38
C ILE A 698 -14.76 4.67 -12.94
N TRP A 699 -13.67 5.01 -12.26
CA TRP A 699 -13.39 6.41 -11.94
C TRP A 699 -11.89 6.67 -11.87
N GLY A 700 -11.47 7.86 -12.28
CA GLY A 700 -10.07 8.26 -12.15
C GLY A 700 -9.72 8.69 -10.73
N ALA A 701 -8.47 8.40 -10.32
CA ALA A 701 -7.97 8.76 -8.99
C ALA A 701 -7.88 10.28 -8.78
N LYS A 702 -7.34 11.00 -9.78
CA LYS A 702 -7.07 12.45 -9.68
C LYS A 702 -8.02 13.33 -10.49
N ASP A 703 -8.54 12.79 -11.59
CA ASP A 703 -9.37 13.53 -12.57
C ASP A 703 -10.32 12.56 -13.30
N ARG A 704 -11.13 13.07 -14.23
CA ARG A 704 -11.95 12.26 -15.15
C ARG A 704 -11.12 11.25 -15.93
N VAL A 705 -11.69 10.08 -16.21
CA VAL A 705 -11.00 8.97 -16.93
C VAL A 705 -10.49 9.36 -18.32
N SER A 706 -11.14 10.33 -18.98
CA SER A 706 -10.71 10.88 -20.27
C SER A 706 -9.65 11.99 -20.17
N GLY A 707 -9.46 12.55 -18.96
CA GLY A 707 -8.53 13.64 -18.64
C GLY A 707 -7.19 13.11 -18.13
N LYS A 708 -6.75 13.55 -16.93
CA LYS A 708 -5.49 13.09 -16.30
C LYS A 708 -5.75 12.24 -15.05
N PRO A 709 -6.37 11.05 -15.18
CA PRO A 709 -6.83 10.28 -14.03
C PRO A 709 -5.68 9.75 -13.15
N GLY A 710 -4.47 9.60 -13.70
CA GLY A 710 -3.33 8.96 -13.04
C GLY A 710 -3.48 7.44 -12.98
N VAL A 711 -4.55 6.93 -12.39
CA VAL A 711 -5.01 5.54 -12.52
C VAL A 711 -6.53 5.58 -12.52
N PHE A 712 -7.18 4.54 -13.04
CA PHE A 712 -8.61 4.36 -12.82
C PHE A 712 -8.91 3.15 -11.94
N TYR A 713 -9.97 3.25 -11.15
CA TYR A 713 -10.46 2.20 -10.28
C TYR A 713 -11.76 1.61 -10.84
N SER A 714 -12.18 0.49 -10.27
CA SER A 714 -13.26 -0.34 -10.82
C SER A 714 -14.36 -0.60 -9.78
N TYR A 715 -15.61 -0.52 -10.24
CA TYR A 715 -16.79 -0.91 -9.50
C TYR A 715 -17.75 -1.68 -10.39
#